data_AF-A0ABD1ZRH0-F1
#
_entry.id   AF-A0ABD1ZRH0-F1
#
_cell.length_a   1.000
_cell.length_b   1.000
_cell.length_c   1.000
_cell.angle_alpha   90.00
_cell.angle_beta   90.00
_cell.angle_gamma   90.00
#
_symmetry.space_group_name_H-M   'P 1'
#
loop_
_entity.id
_entity.type
_entity.pdbx_description
1 polymer ?
#
loop_
_entity_poly.entity_id
_entity_poly.type
_entity_poly.pdbx_seq_one_letter_code
_entity_poly.pdbx_strand_id
1 'polypeptide(L)'
;MIHRLVFCGMGRLSSCDCLLAVVLLLLLSAGQAELSGHDRAGPLAQTPPRGWNSYDSFSWIVSEEEFLQNAQFVAANLSKHGYEYVVVDFLWYRRLEPESSVWSAGYEVIDEYGRLVPDPGRWPSTRGGKGFKPIADKVHAMGLKFGIHVMRGISTQAVKNNTKICRAQRGADGKEDCPWTAADVALVGTECSWMKACFMSVNTSHEGGLLFLNSLYQQYADWGVDFIKHDCVFGAVDLSVSEITAVSKAITKARRPMVYSLSPGVRATSTMAKEVVQLVHMYRVTGDDWDTWRDVLLHFSVARDFAAAGLIGAPGLQGGRSWPDLDMLPLGWLTDAGAPYGANRSSSLTKAEQRTQVTLWSIGKSPLMFGGDLRHIDESTLDLITNPTVLDINSHSTHNNEFRSSPDGFLPVVKLEDCMSATSTSWNLQRGTDNQMQVCWSLSSRPKYSVGPRESLLTGCLNWTEMSSMPQELTMKGGRGLLWNEDGHQKKCLVADKSAMERTLGFGVCNNSANQLWHLTQERKLVNEMAGLCAAVEQPERGWRIWVARGKSGQAYVAFFNLEDTVQTISTPLQPIMDSLELLSWHRRQLHQITQVISLFRRQIWKQLVKAYQFVSSKQFSQRYEETPTTMTTPEWRCRGNDVWEGKPLPQSSLSSTLVASVEPHGTVLLELDCLRHSNLTLKSTFVLCAAVLATIVVAIAFRFRRELLNRLVRKEEIDNVEDELLEHDIDVHNT
;
A
#
# COMPACT_ATOMS: atom_id res chain seq x y z
N MET A 1 -24.24 -32.01 20.51
CA MET A 1 -25.11 -33.15 20.84
C MET A 1 -25.13 -34.04 19.59
N ILE A 2 -24.98 -35.36 19.75
CA ILE A 2 -24.85 -36.39 18.68
C ILE A 2 -23.46 -36.31 17.97
N HIS A 3 -22.53 -37.27 17.96
CA HIS A 3 -22.56 -38.73 18.08
C HIS A 3 -21.42 -39.26 18.98
N ARG A 4 -21.79 -39.79 20.16
CA ARG A 4 -21.26 -41.08 20.64
C ARG A 4 -22.31 -42.10 20.19
N LEU A 5 -21.94 -43.01 19.29
CA LEU A 5 -22.59 -44.30 18.99
C LEU A 5 -22.08 -44.71 17.62
N VAL A 6 -20.97 -45.46 17.57
CA VAL A 6 -20.81 -46.71 16.79
C VAL A 6 -19.56 -47.41 17.36
N PHE A 7 -19.75 -48.15 18.45
CA PHE A 7 -18.91 -49.29 18.80
C PHE A 7 -19.89 -50.43 19.05
N CYS A 8 -20.17 -51.22 18.01
CA CYS A 8 -20.63 -52.60 18.15
C CYS A 8 -20.56 -53.29 16.78
N GLY A 9 -19.82 -54.40 16.69
CA GLY A 9 -19.96 -55.37 15.60
C GLY A 9 -18.98 -55.26 14.43
N MET A 10 -17.67 -55.31 14.67
CA MET A 10 -16.75 -55.80 13.62
C MET A 10 -16.90 -57.31 13.50
N GLY A 11 -17.86 -57.74 12.70
CA GLY A 11 -18.04 -59.12 12.25
C GLY A 11 -18.17 -59.14 10.73
N ARG A 12 -17.04 -59.42 10.05
CA ARG A 12 -16.91 -59.82 8.64
C ARG A 12 -17.72 -59.00 7.61
N LEU A 13 -17.19 -57.84 7.21
CA LEU A 13 -17.51 -57.26 5.90
C LEU A 13 -16.56 -57.87 4.86
N SER A 14 -17.13 -58.35 3.76
CA SER A 14 -16.38 -58.96 2.67
C SER A 14 -15.65 -57.90 1.86
N SER A 15 -14.57 -58.27 1.18
CA SER A 15 -13.77 -57.37 0.34
C SER A 15 -14.57 -56.61 -0.73
N CYS A 16 -15.78 -57.09 -1.06
CA CYS A 16 -16.70 -56.44 -2.00
C CYS A 16 -17.40 -55.19 -1.42
N ASP A 17 -17.72 -55.17 -0.12
CA ASP A 17 -18.49 -54.08 0.50
C ASP A 17 -17.66 -52.81 0.69
N CYS A 18 -16.34 -52.97 0.91
CA CYS A 18 -15.39 -51.84 0.90
C CYS A 18 -15.18 -51.26 -0.50
N LEU A 19 -15.21 -52.07 -1.55
CA LEU A 19 -15.04 -51.58 -2.93
C LEU A 19 -16.23 -50.74 -3.38
N LEU A 20 -17.45 -51.17 -3.03
CA LEU A 20 -18.67 -50.44 -3.38
C LEU A 20 -18.75 -49.08 -2.66
N ALA A 21 -18.32 -49.02 -1.40
CA ALA A 21 -18.25 -47.78 -0.62
C ALA A 21 -17.19 -46.80 -1.18
N VAL A 22 -16.03 -47.32 -1.63
CA VAL A 22 -14.99 -46.50 -2.26
C VAL A 22 -15.44 -45.99 -3.64
N VAL A 23 -16.12 -46.82 -4.43
CA VAL A 23 -16.67 -46.40 -5.73
C VAL A 23 -17.79 -45.36 -5.56
N LEU A 24 -18.68 -45.51 -4.57
CA LEU A 24 -19.68 -44.47 -4.27
C LEU A 24 -19.06 -43.16 -3.78
N LEU A 25 -18.00 -43.21 -2.97
CA LEU A 25 -17.24 -42.03 -2.55
C LEU A 25 -16.49 -41.36 -3.71
N LEU A 26 -16.00 -42.14 -4.68
CA LEU A 26 -15.36 -41.64 -5.90
C LEU A 26 -16.38 -41.03 -6.87
N LEU A 27 -17.60 -41.60 -6.97
CA LEU A 27 -18.68 -41.03 -7.79
C LEU A 27 -19.29 -39.77 -7.14
N LEU A 28 -19.38 -39.70 -5.81
CA LEU A 28 -19.81 -38.50 -5.08
C LEU A 28 -18.78 -37.37 -5.14
N SER A 29 -17.48 -37.68 -5.25
CA SER A 29 -16.43 -36.67 -5.45
C SER A 29 -16.29 -36.23 -6.92
N ALA A 30 -16.55 -37.13 -7.89
CA ALA A 30 -16.63 -36.77 -9.30
C ALA A 30 -17.85 -35.87 -9.61
N GLY A 31 -19.01 -36.13 -8.98
CA GLY A 31 -20.21 -35.29 -9.15
C GLY A 31 -20.13 -33.88 -8.54
N GLN A 32 -19.14 -33.61 -7.68
CA GLN A 32 -18.86 -32.26 -7.16
C GLN A 32 -17.85 -31.48 -8.01
N ALA A 33 -17.11 -32.15 -8.88
CA ALA A 33 -16.13 -31.52 -9.77
C ALA A 33 -16.78 -30.79 -10.96
N GLU A 34 -17.96 -31.21 -11.41
CA GLU A 34 -18.63 -30.61 -12.59
C GLU A 34 -19.62 -29.48 -12.27
N LEU A 35 -19.91 -29.21 -10.99
CA LEU A 35 -20.79 -28.11 -10.56
C LEU A 35 -20.06 -26.90 -9.95
N SER A 36 -18.71 -26.89 -9.95
CA SER A 36 -17.89 -25.82 -9.37
C SER A 36 -17.09 -25.01 -10.41
N GLY A 37 -17.35 -25.22 -11.70
CA GLY A 37 -16.55 -24.66 -12.78
C GLY A 37 -16.69 -23.17 -13.09
N HIS A 38 -17.45 -22.35 -12.34
CA HIS A 38 -17.74 -20.96 -12.74
C HIS A 38 -17.78 -19.90 -11.62
N ASP A 39 -17.18 -20.14 -10.44
CA ASP A 39 -17.14 -19.10 -9.41
C ASP A 39 -16.13 -19.44 -8.31
N ARG A 40 -14.84 -19.06 -8.43
CA ARG A 40 -13.89 -18.74 -7.33
C ARG A 40 -12.57 -18.18 -7.87
N ALA A 41 -12.60 -17.04 -8.57
CA ALA A 41 -11.40 -16.21 -8.57
C ALA A 41 -11.14 -15.80 -7.10
N GLY A 42 -9.92 -16.01 -6.60
CA GLY A 42 -9.56 -15.55 -5.25
C GLY A 42 -9.69 -14.03 -5.12
N PRO A 43 -9.63 -13.48 -3.89
CA PRO A 43 -9.77 -12.03 -3.72
C PRO A 43 -8.67 -11.27 -4.46
N LEU A 44 -9.03 -10.20 -5.16
CA LEU A 44 -8.10 -9.44 -6.00
C LEU A 44 -7.15 -8.55 -5.19
N ALA A 45 -6.08 -8.08 -5.84
CA ALA A 45 -5.13 -7.09 -5.32
C ALA A 45 -4.62 -7.41 -3.89
N GLN A 46 -4.29 -8.67 -3.59
CA GLN A 46 -3.73 -9.05 -2.27
C GLN A 46 -2.38 -8.42 -1.97
N THR A 47 -1.67 -8.01 -3.02
CA THR A 47 -0.49 -7.16 -3.00
C THR A 47 -0.77 -5.93 -3.87
N PRO A 48 0.00 -4.82 -3.73
CA PRO A 48 -0.13 -3.69 -4.63
C PRO A 48 -0.03 -4.15 -6.10
N PRO A 49 -0.96 -3.74 -6.99
CA PRO A 49 -0.87 -4.05 -8.41
C PRO A 49 0.46 -3.58 -9.02
N ARG A 50 0.98 -4.36 -9.97
CA ARG A 50 2.24 -4.08 -10.66
C ARG A 50 2.09 -4.27 -12.16
N GLY A 51 2.52 -3.28 -12.93
CA GLY A 51 2.25 -3.27 -14.35
C GLY A 51 2.91 -2.12 -15.11
N TRP A 52 2.38 -1.89 -16.29
CA TRP A 52 2.77 -0.83 -17.20
C TRP A 52 1.54 -0.03 -17.63
N ASN A 53 1.68 1.27 -17.78
CA ASN A 53 0.64 2.18 -18.24
C ASN A 53 1.19 3.10 -19.35
N SER A 54 0.41 3.34 -20.39
CA SER A 54 0.87 4.09 -21.57
C SER A 54 0.93 5.61 -21.43
N TYR A 55 0.44 6.21 -20.34
CA TYR A 55 0.25 7.66 -20.25
C TYR A 55 1.57 8.44 -20.34
N ASP A 56 2.58 8.15 -19.51
CA ASP A 56 3.78 8.99 -19.45
C ASP A 56 4.64 8.90 -20.72
N SER A 57 4.48 7.84 -21.51
CA SER A 57 5.25 7.61 -22.76
C SER A 57 4.49 7.96 -24.03
N PHE A 58 3.16 7.83 -24.04
CA PHE A 58 2.33 8.02 -25.24
C PHE A 58 1.23 9.04 -25.06
N SER A 59 1.07 9.65 -23.88
CA SER A 59 -0.04 10.53 -23.53
C SER A 59 -1.40 9.91 -23.91
N TRP A 60 -2.04 10.38 -24.97
CA TRP A 60 -3.35 9.92 -25.42
C TRP A 60 -3.32 9.20 -26.78
N ILE A 61 -2.15 9.00 -27.39
CA ILE A 61 -2.00 8.65 -28.82
C ILE A 61 -1.40 7.26 -29.08
N VAL A 62 -1.26 6.42 -28.04
CA VAL A 62 -0.75 5.04 -28.18
C VAL A 62 -1.51 4.27 -29.27
N SER A 63 -0.79 3.58 -30.13
CA SER A 63 -1.36 2.67 -31.14
C SER A 63 -1.41 1.22 -30.67
N GLU A 64 -2.23 0.39 -31.32
CA GLU A 64 -2.30 -1.06 -31.03
C GLU A 64 -0.92 -1.74 -31.13
N GLU A 65 -0.12 -1.37 -32.11
CA GLU A 65 1.22 -1.96 -32.31
C GLU A 65 2.17 -1.61 -31.16
N GLU A 66 2.26 -0.31 -30.81
CA GLU A 66 3.11 0.17 -29.73
C GLU A 66 2.71 -0.43 -28.37
N PHE A 67 1.40 -0.53 -28.12
CA PHE A 67 0.86 -1.18 -26.94
C PHE A 67 1.26 -2.65 -26.87
N LEU A 68 1.08 -3.41 -27.96
CA LEU A 68 1.39 -4.84 -27.99
C LEU A 68 2.90 -5.11 -27.90
N GLN A 69 3.75 -4.24 -28.43
CA GLN A 69 5.21 -4.34 -28.26
C GLN A 69 5.62 -4.14 -26.79
N ASN A 70 5.04 -3.15 -26.11
CA ASN A 70 5.23 -2.95 -24.67
C ASN A 70 4.72 -4.16 -23.86
N ALA A 71 3.54 -4.69 -24.19
CA ALA A 71 2.99 -5.87 -23.53
C ALA A 71 3.87 -7.12 -23.73
N GLN A 72 4.43 -7.33 -24.92
CA GLN A 72 5.39 -8.41 -25.17
C GLN A 72 6.66 -8.25 -24.33
N PHE A 73 7.14 -7.02 -24.15
CA PHE A 73 8.29 -6.76 -23.28
C PHE A 73 7.97 -7.11 -21.82
N VAL A 74 6.80 -6.70 -21.31
CA VAL A 74 6.36 -7.06 -19.95
C VAL A 74 6.34 -8.58 -19.79
N ALA A 75 5.74 -9.29 -20.74
CA ALA A 75 5.63 -10.75 -20.70
C ALA A 75 7.01 -11.43 -20.70
N ALA A 76 7.94 -10.98 -21.55
CA ALA A 76 9.26 -11.57 -21.70
C ALA A 76 10.22 -11.26 -20.54
N ASN A 77 10.15 -10.04 -20.00
CA ASN A 77 11.19 -9.53 -19.11
C ASN A 77 10.72 -9.24 -17.68
N LEU A 78 9.46 -8.81 -17.50
CA LEU A 78 8.97 -8.29 -16.21
C LEU A 78 7.98 -9.23 -15.50
N SER A 79 7.35 -10.17 -16.22
CA SER A 79 6.38 -11.12 -15.66
C SER A 79 6.95 -11.96 -14.52
N LYS A 80 8.20 -12.43 -14.65
CA LYS A 80 8.93 -13.16 -13.60
C LYS A 80 9.18 -12.32 -12.33
N HIS A 81 9.12 -11.00 -12.47
CA HIS A 81 9.20 -10.03 -11.38
C HIS A 81 7.82 -9.56 -10.93
N GLY A 82 6.73 -10.26 -11.28
CA GLY A 82 5.37 -9.97 -10.80
C GLY A 82 4.66 -8.83 -11.51
N TYR A 83 5.20 -8.29 -12.61
CA TYR A 83 4.44 -7.37 -13.47
C TYR A 83 3.40 -8.16 -14.25
N GLU A 84 2.13 -7.83 -14.06
CA GLU A 84 1.03 -8.57 -14.68
C GLU A 84 0.02 -7.69 -15.42
N TYR A 85 -0.07 -6.38 -15.12
CA TYR A 85 -1.03 -5.48 -15.80
C TYR A 85 -0.38 -4.70 -16.93
N VAL A 86 -1.08 -4.58 -18.06
CA VAL A 86 -0.76 -3.64 -19.15
C VAL A 86 -2.00 -2.77 -19.44
N VAL A 87 -1.87 -1.47 -19.21
CA VAL A 87 -3.01 -0.53 -19.11
C VAL A 87 -2.97 0.49 -20.24
N VAL A 88 -4.06 0.55 -21.02
CA VAL A 88 -4.26 1.57 -22.06
C VAL A 88 -4.81 2.84 -21.43
N ASP A 89 -4.05 3.92 -21.56
CA ASP A 89 -4.29 5.23 -20.96
C ASP A 89 -3.96 6.31 -22.01
N PHE A 90 -4.62 7.47 -22.08
CA PHE A 90 -6.05 7.71 -21.91
C PHE A 90 -6.64 8.06 -23.29
N LEU A 91 -7.96 8.24 -23.36
CA LEU A 91 -8.69 8.64 -24.59
C LEU A 91 -8.52 7.66 -25.76
N TRP A 92 -8.39 6.36 -25.54
CA TRP A 92 -8.34 5.34 -26.60
C TRP A 92 -9.55 5.34 -27.56
N TYR A 93 -10.65 5.97 -27.15
CA TYR A 93 -11.88 6.19 -27.92
C TYR A 93 -11.88 7.51 -28.72
N ARG A 94 -10.89 8.39 -28.59
CA ARG A 94 -10.82 9.64 -29.35
C ARG A 94 -10.28 9.38 -30.75
N ARG A 95 -10.95 9.86 -31.80
CA ARG A 95 -10.43 9.76 -33.17
C ARG A 95 -9.15 10.56 -33.27
N LEU A 96 -8.13 9.93 -33.85
CA LEU A 96 -6.88 10.58 -34.18
C LEU A 96 -7.00 11.34 -35.50
N GLU A 97 -7.36 12.61 -35.41
CA GLU A 97 -7.52 13.54 -36.53
C GLU A 97 -6.67 14.80 -36.32
N PRO A 98 -6.29 15.55 -37.37
CA PRO A 98 -5.44 16.75 -37.24
C PRO A 98 -5.96 17.81 -36.24
N GLU A 99 -7.29 17.91 -36.09
CA GLU A 99 -7.99 18.86 -35.20
C GLU A 99 -8.23 18.28 -33.78
N SER A 100 -7.93 17.00 -33.58
CA SER A 100 -8.14 16.32 -32.30
C SER A 100 -6.94 16.52 -31.37
N SER A 101 -7.25 16.77 -30.09
CA SER A 101 -6.28 16.96 -29.01
C SER A 101 -6.87 16.40 -27.71
N VAL A 102 -6.12 16.46 -26.61
CA VAL A 102 -6.62 16.13 -25.26
C VAL A 102 -7.84 16.96 -24.85
N TRP A 103 -8.01 18.17 -25.39
CA TRP A 103 -9.08 19.08 -25.00
C TRP A 103 -10.25 19.13 -25.99
N SER A 104 -10.13 18.44 -27.13
CA SER A 104 -11.14 18.48 -28.19
C SER A 104 -12.37 17.63 -27.85
N ALA A 105 -13.54 18.25 -27.77
CA ALA A 105 -14.82 17.55 -27.61
C ALA A 105 -15.43 17.16 -28.96
N GLY A 106 -16.21 16.08 -29.00
CA GLY A 106 -16.92 15.63 -30.21
C GLY A 106 -16.11 14.70 -31.11
N TYR A 107 -14.91 14.33 -30.66
CA TYR A 107 -14.04 13.37 -31.34
C TYR A 107 -14.12 11.97 -30.74
N GLU A 108 -14.95 11.77 -29.72
CA GLU A 108 -15.19 10.46 -29.13
C GLU A 108 -15.88 9.54 -30.17
N VAL A 109 -15.42 8.29 -30.24
CA VAL A 109 -16.12 7.22 -30.93
C VAL A 109 -17.04 6.57 -29.90
N ILE A 110 -18.34 6.67 -30.14
CA ILE A 110 -19.40 6.09 -29.31
C ILE A 110 -20.25 5.14 -30.13
N ASP A 111 -20.76 4.09 -29.49
CA ASP A 111 -21.80 3.24 -30.08
C ASP A 111 -23.19 3.90 -29.99
N GLU A 112 -24.20 3.22 -30.54
CA GLU A 112 -25.59 3.71 -30.55
C GLU A 112 -26.23 3.83 -29.16
N TYR A 113 -25.60 3.25 -28.14
CA TYR A 113 -26.03 3.30 -26.74
C TYR A 113 -25.23 4.34 -25.92
N GLY A 114 -24.38 5.14 -26.57
CA GLY A 114 -23.58 6.18 -25.91
C GLY A 114 -22.36 5.66 -25.17
N ARG A 115 -21.98 4.39 -25.37
CA ARG A 115 -20.78 3.80 -24.76
C ARG A 115 -19.57 4.06 -25.65
N LEU A 116 -18.44 4.36 -25.03
CA LEU A 116 -17.18 4.62 -25.73
C LEU A 116 -16.66 3.34 -26.39
N VAL A 117 -16.15 3.44 -27.62
CA VAL A 117 -15.52 2.32 -28.34
C VAL A 117 -14.13 2.74 -28.86
N PRO A 118 -13.18 1.81 -29.02
CA PRO A 118 -11.84 2.16 -29.49
C PRO A 118 -11.85 2.78 -30.88
N ASP A 119 -10.98 3.76 -31.10
CA ASP A 119 -10.78 4.34 -32.43
C ASP A 119 -10.19 3.27 -33.38
N PRO A 120 -10.93 2.82 -34.42
CA PRO A 120 -10.45 1.77 -35.33
C PRO A 120 -9.29 2.22 -36.24
N GLY A 121 -8.96 3.52 -36.26
CA GLY A 121 -7.75 4.05 -36.88
C GLY A 121 -6.50 3.68 -36.08
N ARG A 122 -6.55 3.83 -34.75
CA ARG A 122 -5.46 3.48 -33.82
C ARG A 122 -5.46 2.03 -33.37
N TRP A 123 -6.64 1.40 -33.41
CA TRP A 123 -6.87 0.03 -32.97
C TRP A 123 -7.48 -0.83 -34.09
N PRO A 124 -6.71 -1.17 -35.15
CA PRO A 124 -7.26 -1.81 -36.34
C PRO A 124 -7.97 -3.15 -36.09
N SER A 125 -7.56 -3.91 -35.07
CA SER A 125 -8.20 -5.20 -34.76
C SER A 125 -9.61 -5.06 -34.19
N THR A 126 -9.99 -3.86 -33.73
CA THR A 126 -11.31 -3.57 -33.13
C THR A 126 -12.40 -3.33 -34.18
N ARG A 127 -12.02 -3.20 -35.47
CA ARG A 127 -12.94 -3.00 -36.60
C ARG A 127 -14.03 -4.07 -36.64
N GLY A 128 -15.24 -3.63 -37.01
CA GLY A 128 -16.43 -4.49 -37.04
C GLY A 128 -17.07 -4.69 -35.66
N GLY A 129 -16.91 -3.73 -34.75
CA GLY A 129 -17.61 -3.73 -33.45
C GLY A 129 -17.06 -4.74 -32.44
N LYS A 130 -15.82 -5.19 -32.60
CA LYS A 130 -15.19 -6.17 -31.69
C LYS A 130 -14.73 -5.56 -30.37
N GLY A 131 -14.63 -4.22 -30.32
CA GLY A 131 -14.06 -3.48 -29.20
C GLY A 131 -12.69 -4.02 -28.82
N PHE A 132 -12.31 -3.96 -27.54
CA PHE A 132 -10.99 -4.40 -27.11
C PHE A 132 -10.79 -5.92 -26.98
N LYS A 133 -11.81 -6.75 -27.25
CA LYS A 133 -11.68 -8.20 -27.09
C LYS A 133 -10.44 -8.80 -27.79
N PRO A 134 -10.13 -8.46 -29.05
CA PRO A 134 -8.94 -9.02 -29.71
C PRO A 134 -7.62 -8.59 -29.06
N ILE A 135 -7.58 -7.43 -28.40
CA ILE A 135 -6.39 -6.93 -27.70
C ILE A 135 -6.26 -7.68 -26.38
N ALA A 136 -7.34 -7.76 -25.60
CA ALA A 136 -7.37 -8.51 -24.36
C ALA A 136 -6.98 -9.98 -24.57
N ASP A 137 -7.53 -10.64 -25.61
CA ASP A 137 -7.19 -12.03 -25.95
C ASP A 137 -5.69 -12.20 -26.24
N LYS A 138 -5.05 -11.24 -26.95
CA LYS A 138 -3.60 -11.24 -27.18
C LYS A 138 -2.81 -11.06 -25.88
N VAL A 139 -3.24 -10.14 -25.01
CA VAL A 139 -2.60 -9.89 -23.71
C VAL A 139 -2.73 -11.11 -22.79
N HIS A 140 -3.90 -11.73 -22.71
CA HIS A 140 -4.13 -12.96 -21.94
C HIS A 140 -3.32 -14.13 -22.49
N ALA A 141 -3.17 -14.25 -23.82
CA ALA A 141 -2.32 -15.26 -24.43
C ALA A 141 -0.82 -15.10 -24.07
N MET A 142 -0.39 -13.88 -23.69
CA MET A 142 0.95 -13.62 -23.14
C MET A 142 1.06 -13.92 -21.64
N GLY A 143 -0.02 -14.35 -20.98
CA GLY A 143 -0.07 -14.57 -19.54
C GLY A 143 -0.19 -13.28 -18.71
N LEU A 144 -0.56 -12.16 -19.34
CA LEU A 144 -0.75 -10.86 -18.70
C LEU A 144 -2.23 -10.53 -18.51
N LYS A 145 -2.52 -9.41 -17.85
CA LYS A 145 -3.84 -8.86 -17.57
C LYS A 145 -4.01 -7.52 -18.28
N PHE A 146 -5.17 -7.32 -18.91
CA PHE A 146 -5.46 -6.16 -19.73
C PHE A 146 -6.20 -5.07 -18.93
N GLY A 147 -5.73 -3.83 -18.98
CA GLY A 147 -6.37 -2.70 -18.33
C GLY A 147 -6.72 -1.56 -19.26
N ILE A 148 -7.72 -0.77 -18.87
CA ILE A 148 -8.10 0.47 -19.57
C ILE A 148 -8.36 1.62 -18.59
N HIS A 149 -8.02 2.82 -19.04
CA HIS A 149 -8.46 4.09 -18.46
C HIS A 149 -9.89 4.41 -18.91
N VAL A 150 -10.71 4.97 -18.02
CA VAL A 150 -12.06 5.47 -18.33
C VAL A 150 -12.31 6.78 -17.60
N MET A 151 -13.02 7.70 -18.25
CA MET A 151 -13.49 8.94 -17.62
C MET A 151 -14.78 8.71 -16.83
N ARG A 152 -15.06 9.59 -15.86
CA ARG A 152 -16.34 9.63 -15.14
C ARG A 152 -17.54 9.63 -16.08
N GLY A 153 -18.63 9.03 -15.61
CA GLY A 153 -19.98 9.22 -16.12
C GLY A 153 -20.14 8.98 -17.62
N ILE A 154 -20.62 10.01 -18.33
CA ILE A 154 -21.06 9.94 -19.72
C ILE A 154 -20.43 11.07 -20.56
N SER A 155 -20.14 10.77 -21.83
CA SER A 155 -19.57 11.76 -22.75
C SER A 155 -20.59 12.83 -23.15
N THR A 156 -20.13 14.07 -23.31
CA THR A 156 -20.99 15.17 -23.80
C THR A 156 -21.48 14.91 -25.22
N GLN A 157 -20.75 14.13 -26.01
CA GLN A 157 -21.16 13.70 -27.35
C GLN A 157 -22.36 12.74 -27.31
N ALA A 158 -22.38 11.77 -26.39
CA ALA A 158 -23.53 10.89 -26.20
C ALA A 158 -24.79 11.68 -25.82
N VAL A 159 -24.65 12.68 -24.95
CA VAL A 159 -25.73 13.59 -24.55
C VAL A 159 -26.23 14.42 -25.74
N LYS A 160 -25.32 15.03 -26.51
CA LYS A 160 -25.67 15.82 -27.71
C LYS A 160 -26.37 14.98 -28.78
N ASN A 161 -25.91 13.75 -28.99
CA ASN A 161 -26.50 12.81 -29.94
C ASN A 161 -27.78 12.15 -29.41
N ASN A 162 -28.10 12.39 -28.15
CA ASN A 162 -29.22 11.81 -27.41
C ASN A 162 -29.31 10.28 -27.57
N THR A 163 -28.17 9.60 -27.42
CA THR A 163 -28.06 8.15 -27.62
C THR A 163 -28.97 7.38 -26.68
N LYS A 164 -29.40 6.19 -27.09
CA LYS A 164 -30.38 5.38 -26.37
C LYS A 164 -29.74 4.69 -25.16
N ILE A 165 -30.51 4.44 -24.10
CA ILE A 165 -30.11 3.61 -22.97
C ILE A 165 -31.11 2.47 -22.84
N CYS A 166 -30.64 1.26 -23.13
CA CYS A 166 -31.50 0.10 -23.31
C CYS A 166 -31.32 -0.95 -22.21
N ARG A 167 -32.41 -1.64 -21.87
CA ARG A 167 -32.35 -2.83 -21.01
C ARG A 167 -31.72 -3.98 -21.80
N ALA A 168 -31.02 -4.87 -21.10
CA ALA A 168 -30.38 -6.03 -21.73
C ALA A 168 -31.38 -7.02 -22.34
N GLN A 169 -32.61 -7.09 -21.81
CA GLN A 169 -33.68 -7.91 -22.35
C GLN A 169 -34.44 -7.13 -23.42
N ARG A 170 -34.64 -7.76 -24.58
CA ARG A 170 -35.58 -7.25 -25.59
C ARG A 170 -37.01 -7.33 -25.07
N GLY A 171 -37.83 -6.37 -25.48
CA GLY A 171 -39.25 -6.35 -25.15
C GLY A 171 -39.97 -7.59 -25.67
N ALA A 172 -41.21 -7.82 -25.20
CA ALA A 172 -42.03 -8.95 -25.64
C ALA A 172 -42.30 -8.97 -27.16
N ASP A 173 -42.14 -7.83 -27.83
CA ASP A 173 -42.24 -7.66 -29.28
C ASP A 173 -40.91 -7.87 -30.04
N GLY A 174 -39.85 -8.27 -29.33
CA GLY A 174 -38.51 -8.48 -29.88
C GLY A 174 -37.75 -7.20 -30.20
N LYS A 175 -38.30 -6.01 -29.89
CA LYS A 175 -37.62 -4.73 -30.06
C LYS A 175 -36.74 -4.42 -28.86
N GLU A 176 -35.76 -3.54 -29.07
CA GLU A 176 -34.97 -2.99 -27.97
C GLU A 176 -35.87 -2.16 -27.06
N ASP A 177 -35.79 -2.43 -25.77
CA ASP A 177 -36.48 -1.65 -24.74
C ASP A 177 -35.53 -0.58 -24.22
N CYS A 178 -35.66 0.63 -24.79
CA CYS A 178 -34.81 1.79 -24.49
C CYS A 178 -35.63 2.94 -23.90
N PRO A 179 -36.05 2.83 -22.63
CA PRO A 179 -36.94 3.80 -22.00
C PRO A 179 -36.27 5.14 -21.67
N TRP A 180 -34.95 5.23 -21.78
CA TRP A 180 -34.17 6.45 -21.50
C TRP A 180 -33.18 6.76 -22.61
N THR A 181 -32.69 7.99 -22.56
CA THR A 181 -31.65 8.53 -23.42
C THR A 181 -30.52 9.11 -22.58
N ALA A 182 -29.39 9.39 -23.21
CA ALA A 182 -28.25 10.04 -22.57
C ALA A 182 -28.63 11.37 -21.89
N ALA A 183 -29.53 12.16 -22.48
CA ALA A 183 -29.98 13.42 -21.90
C ALA A 183 -30.81 13.23 -20.62
N ASP A 184 -31.54 12.11 -20.48
CA ASP A 184 -32.36 11.83 -19.29
C ASP A 184 -31.50 11.52 -18.04
N VAL A 185 -30.28 11.03 -18.24
CA VAL A 185 -29.43 10.52 -17.15
C VAL A 185 -28.21 11.38 -16.87
N ALA A 186 -27.84 12.29 -17.77
CA ALA A 186 -26.69 13.14 -17.63
C ALA A 186 -26.91 14.25 -16.58
N LEU A 187 -25.91 14.49 -15.73
CA LEU A 187 -25.93 15.60 -14.76
C LEU A 187 -25.15 16.79 -15.31
N VAL A 188 -25.81 17.62 -16.11
CA VAL A 188 -25.24 18.88 -16.63
C VAL A 188 -24.82 19.80 -15.47
N GLY A 189 -23.64 20.41 -15.56
CA GLY A 189 -23.04 21.20 -14.48
C GLY A 189 -22.14 20.41 -13.53
N THR A 190 -21.97 19.10 -13.76
CA THR A 190 -21.06 18.22 -12.99
C THR A 190 -19.89 17.72 -13.83
N GLU A 191 -19.49 18.52 -14.81
CA GLU A 191 -18.41 18.18 -15.74
C GLU A 191 -17.09 17.95 -15.01
N CYS A 192 -16.23 17.12 -15.62
CA CYS A 192 -14.89 16.88 -15.11
C CYS A 192 -14.11 18.20 -14.95
N SER A 193 -13.47 18.43 -13.80
CA SER A 193 -12.86 19.72 -13.46
C SER A 193 -11.81 20.21 -14.46
N TRP A 194 -10.99 19.29 -14.97
CA TRP A 194 -9.93 19.53 -15.94
C TRP A 194 -10.34 19.23 -17.40
N MET A 195 -11.43 18.49 -17.64
CA MET A 195 -11.93 18.14 -18.99
C MET A 195 -13.42 18.49 -19.17
N LYS A 196 -13.78 19.74 -18.88
CA LYS A 196 -15.18 20.20 -18.81
C LYS A 196 -15.99 19.97 -20.08
N ALA A 197 -15.36 20.04 -21.25
CA ALA A 197 -16.07 19.94 -22.52
C ALA A 197 -16.44 18.50 -22.92
N CYS A 198 -15.86 17.47 -22.28
CA CYS A 198 -15.92 16.09 -22.80
C CYS A 198 -16.75 15.13 -21.95
N PHE A 199 -16.74 15.25 -20.62
CA PHE A 199 -17.38 14.29 -19.71
C PHE A 199 -18.10 14.96 -18.55
N MET A 200 -19.23 14.37 -18.14
CA MET A 200 -20.01 14.78 -16.98
C MET A 200 -20.51 13.57 -16.20
N SER A 201 -20.90 13.79 -14.95
CA SER A 201 -21.39 12.71 -14.08
C SER A 201 -22.73 12.18 -14.57
N VAL A 202 -23.06 10.96 -14.16
CA VAL A 202 -24.35 10.33 -14.43
C VAL A 202 -25.22 10.33 -13.18
N ASN A 203 -26.53 10.47 -13.34
CA ASN A 203 -27.47 10.45 -12.23
C ASN A 203 -27.63 9.02 -11.68
N THR A 204 -26.85 8.69 -10.67
CA THR A 204 -26.83 7.36 -10.03
C THR A 204 -28.05 7.06 -9.16
N SER A 205 -28.92 8.05 -8.91
CA SER A 205 -30.22 7.84 -8.27
C SER A 205 -31.32 7.46 -9.26
N HIS A 206 -31.06 7.61 -10.57
CA HIS A 206 -32.01 7.32 -11.64
C HIS A 206 -31.76 5.92 -12.22
N GLU A 207 -32.83 5.14 -12.47
CA GLU A 207 -32.71 3.77 -12.99
C GLU A 207 -31.92 3.73 -14.31
N GLY A 208 -32.18 4.68 -15.22
CA GLY A 208 -31.43 4.79 -16.47
C GLY A 208 -29.94 5.07 -16.27
N GLY A 209 -29.56 5.84 -15.26
CA GLY A 209 -28.15 6.13 -14.99
C GLY A 209 -27.39 4.91 -14.48
N LEU A 210 -28.02 4.14 -13.58
CA LEU A 210 -27.48 2.85 -13.14
C LEU A 210 -27.45 1.83 -14.28
N LEU A 211 -28.44 1.83 -15.17
CA LEU A 211 -28.48 0.96 -16.32
C LEU A 211 -27.35 1.25 -17.31
N PHE A 212 -27.09 2.54 -17.58
CA PHE A 212 -25.97 2.97 -18.42
C PHE A 212 -24.62 2.56 -17.82
N LEU A 213 -24.37 2.81 -16.54
CA LEU A 213 -23.13 2.35 -15.90
C LEU A 213 -23.01 0.82 -15.96
N ASN A 214 -24.07 0.09 -15.66
CA ASN A 214 -24.04 -1.37 -15.75
C ASN A 214 -23.71 -1.86 -17.18
N SER A 215 -24.25 -1.22 -18.22
CA SER A 215 -23.98 -1.63 -19.61
C SER A 215 -22.55 -1.29 -20.06
N LEU A 216 -21.97 -0.21 -19.54
CA LEU A 216 -20.60 0.20 -19.79
C LEU A 216 -19.60 -0.80 -19.16
N TYR A 217 -19.78 -1.13 -17.88
CA TYR A 217 -18.89 -2.08 -17.21
C TYR A 217 -19.11 -3.54 -17.63
N GLN A 218 -20.31 -3.89 -18.10
CA GLN A 218 -20.53 -5.18 -18.77
C GLN A 218 -19.78 -5.24 -20.10
N GLN A 219 -19.79 -4.17 -20.90
CA GLN A 219 -19.02 -4.11 -22.15
C GLN A 219 -17.52 -4.34 -21.90
N TYR A 220 -16.95 -3.74 -20.84
CA TYR A 220 -15.56 -3.97 -20.48
C TYR A 220 -15.28 -5.42 -20.06
N ALA A 221 -16.22 -6.04 -19.33
CA ALA A 221 -16.13 -7.45 -18.99
C ALA A 221 -16.20 -8.36 -20.23
N ASP A 222 -17.08 -8.05 -21.19
CA ASP A 222 -17.23 -8.79 -22.45
C ASP A 222 -15.98 -8.67 -23.34
N TRP A 223 -15.27 -7.55 -23.26
CA TRP A 223 -13.96 -7.39 -23.90
C TRP A 223 -12.83 -8.11 -23.18
N GLY A 224 -13.04 -8.61 -21.96
CA GLY A 224 -12.00 -9.28 -21.19
C GLY A 224 -11.08 -8.33 -20.43
N VAL A 225 -11.54 -7.14 -20.06
CA VAL A 225 -10.76 -6.21 -19.21
C VAL A 225 -10.58 -6.80 -17.80
N ASP A 226 -9.40 -6.61 -17.21
CA ASP A 226 -9.02 -7.07 -15.86
C ASP A 226 -8.73 -5.90 -14.89
N PHE A 227 -8.56 -4.68 -15.41
CA PHE A 227 -8.16 -3.52 -14.63
C PHE A 227 -8.83 -2.25 -15.19
N ILE A 228 -9.50 -1.49 -14.33
CA ILE A 228 -10.10 -0.20 -14.68
C ILE A 228 -9.43 0.91 -13.88
N LYS A 229 -8.85 1.91 -14.57
CA LYS A 229 -8.47 3.20 -13.99
C LYS A 229 -9.58 4.21 -14.27
N HIS A 230 -10.38 4.52 -13.25
CA HIS A 230 -11.53 5.42 -13.35
C HIS A 230 -11.13 6.82 -12.92
N ASP A 231 -11.12 7.72 -13.88
CA ASP A 231 -10.54 9.03 -13.76
C ASP A 231 -11.58 10.13 -13.62
N CYS A 232 -11.10 11.25 -13.10
CA CYS A 232 -11.90 12.38 -12.71
C CYS A 232 -13.01 11.97 -11.71
N VAL A 233 -12.77 11.14 -10.70
CA VAL A 233 -13.84 10.75 -9.75
C VAL A 233 -13.43 10.89 -8.28
N PHE A 234 -12.15 11.21 -8.04
CA PHE A 234 -11.55 11.26 -6.71
C PHE A 234 -10.70 12.53 -6.54
N GLY A 235 -10.28 12.82 -5.30
CA GLY A 235 -9.60 14.06 -4.93
C GLY A 235 -10.56 15.18 -4.49
N ALA A 236 -10.02 16.27 -3.97
CA ALA A 236 -10.79 17.31 -3.28
C ALA A 236 -11.81 18.04 -4.16
N VAL A 237 -11.56 18.09 -5.47
CA VAL A 237 -12.42 18.78 -6.44
C VAL A 237 -13.48 17.86 -7.04
N ASP A 238 -13.14 16.58 -7.22
CA ASP A 238 -13.86 15.67 -8.10
C ASP A 238 -14.51 14.48 -7.38
N LEU A 239 -14.40 14.41 -6.03
CA LEU A 239 -14.93 13.31 -5.23
C LEU A 239 -16.43 13.10 -5.45
N SER A 240 -16.79 11.95 -6.03
CA SER A 240 -18.17 11.49 -6.19
C SER A 240 -18.36 10.10 -5.59
N VAL A 241 -18.65 10.04 -4.29
CA VAL A 241 -18.83 8.75 -3.58
C VAL A 241 -20.01 7.94 -4.15
N SER A 242 -21.08 8.61 -4.58
CA SER A 242 -22.25 7.95 -5.18
C SER A 242 -21.90 7.28 -6.51
N GLU A 243 -21.12 7.95 -7.36
CA GLU A 243 -20.66 7.38 -8.63
C GLU A 243 -19.64 6.27 -8.43
N ILE A 244 -18.67 6.46 -7.53
CA ILE A 244 -17.72 5.39 -7.15
C ILE A 244 -18.46 4.15 -6.66
N THR A 245 -19.49 4.33 -5.83
CA THR A 245 -20.32 3.24 -5.32
C THR A 245 -21.10 2.54 -6.44
N ALA A 246 -21.72 3.30 -7.34
CA ALA A 246 -22.48 2.75 -8.46
C ALA A 246 -21.58 1.94 -9.42
N VAL A 247 -20.40 2.47 -9.73
CA VAL A 247 -19.40 1.79 -10.55
C VAL A 247 -18.86 0.54 -9.86
N SER A 248 -18.52 0.60 -8.57
CA SER A 248 -18.07 -0.56 -7.79
C SER A 248 -19.10 -1.71 -7.82
N LYS A 249 -20.40 -1.37 -7.73
CA LYS A 249 -21.50 -2.33 -7.91
C LYS A 249 -21.61 -2.84 -9.34
N ALA A 250 -21.44 -2.00 -10.34
CA ALA A 250 -21.48 -2.39 -11.75
C ALA A 250 -20.35 -3.38 -12.10
N ILE A 251 -19.12 -3.11 -11.63
CA ILE A 251 -17.97 -4.02 -11.75
C ILE A 251 -18.29 -5.37 -11.10
N THR A 252 -18.85 -5.35 -9.89
CA THR A 252 -19.26 -6.58 -9.19
C THR A 252 -20.33 -7.36 -9.95
N LYS A 253 -21.30 -6.66 -10.54
CA LYS A 253 -22.41 -7.24 -11.29
C LYS A 253 -21.96 -7.84 -12.63
N ALA A 254 -20.90 -7.33 -13.23
CA ALA A 254 -20.37 -7.82 -14.50
C ALA A 254 -19.76 -9.25 -14.40
N ARG A 255 -19.56 -9.77 -13.17
CA ARG A 255 -19.08 -11.14 -12.88
C ARG A 255 -17.75 -11.51 -13.54
N ARG A 256 -16.95 -10.51 -13.93
CA ARG A 256 -15.54 -10.67 -14.30
C ARG A 256 -14.67 -10.04 -13.21
N PRO A 257 -13.63 -10.71 -12.72
CA PRO A 257 -12.69 -10.09 -11.79
C PRO A 257 -11.99 -8.90 -12.45
N MET A 258 -12.30 -7.68 -11.99
CA MET A 258 -11.67 -6.45 -12.45
C MET A 258 -11.14 -5.64 -11.27
N VAL A 259 -9.85 -5.32 -11.29
CA VAL A 259 -9.23 -4.36 -10.36
C VAL A 259 -9.83 -2.99 -10.65
N TYR A 260 -10.11 -2.24 -9.58
CA TYR A 260 -10.79 -0.94 -9.66
C TYR A 260 -9.91 0.12 -9.00
N SER A 261 -9.38 1.02 -9.83
CA SER A 261 -8.44 2.09 -9.48
C SER A 261 -9.11 3.45 -9.64
N LEU A 262 -8.96 4.35 -8.66
CA LEU A 262 -9.49 5.72 -8.73
C LEU A 262 -8.43 6.75 -9.08
N SER A 263 -8.82 7.76 -9.84
CA SER A 263 -8.00 8.87 -10.28
C SER A 263 -8.85 10.14 -10.50
N PRO A 264 -8.25 11.35 -10.48
CA PRO A 264 -6.96 11.65 -9.86
C PRO A 264 -7.11 11.74 -8.34
N GLY A 265 -6.03 12.08 -7.63
CA GLY A 265 -5.99 12.23 -6.18
C GLY A 265 -5.66 13.65 -5.75
N VAL A 266 -5.97 14.66 -6.57
CA VAL A 266 -5.56 16.05 -6.32
C VAL A 266 -6.04 16.49 -4.93
N ARG A 267 -5.09 16.76 -4.02
CA ARG A 267 -5.34 17.11 -2.61
C ARG A 267 -6.20 16.07 -1.86
N ALA A 268 -6.06 14.79 -2.21
CA ALA A 268 -6.74 13.72 -1.48
C ALA A 268 -6.28 13.68 -0.02
N THR A 269 -7.21 13.38 0.88
CA THR A 269 -6.93 13.25 2.31
C THR A 269 -7.26 11.85 2.79
N SER A 270 -6.67 11.44 3.92
CA SER A 270 -7.01 10.16 4.56
C SER A 270 -8.50 10.05 4.92
N THR A 271 -9.19 11.17 5.15
CA THR A 271 -10.63 11.18 5.44
C THR A 271 -11.44 10.81 4.19
N MET A 272 -11.15 11.43 3.05
CA MET A 272 -11.79 11.09 1.78
C MET A 272 -11.55 9.63 1.41
N ALA A 273 -10.32 9.14 1.61
CA ALA A 273 -9.98 7.76 1.32
C ALA A 273 -10.76 6.75 2.18
N LYS A 274 -11.03 7.06 3.46
CA LYS A 274 -11.86 6.20 4.33
C LYS A 274 -13.28 6.00 3.80
N GLU A 275 -13.81 6.93 3.02
CA GLU A 275 -15.15 6.82 2.42
C GLU A 275 -15.18 5.84 1.23
N VAL A 276 -14.05 5.65 0.55
CA VAL A 276 -13.99 4.88 -0.71
C VAL A 276 -13.17 3.59 -0.60
N VAL A 277 -12.36 3.42 0.44
CA VAL A 277 -11.38 2.32 0.58
C VAL A 277 -12.00 0.93 0.40
N GLN A 278 -13.23 0.71 0.89
CA GLN A 278 -13.93 -0.57 0.79
C GLN A 278 -14.59 -0.81 -0.58
N LEU A 279 -14.67 0.21 -1.43
CA LEU A 279 -15.32 0.17 -2.73
C LEU A 279 -14.34 -0.13 -3.86
N VAL A 280 -13.03 -0.07 -3.59
CA VAL A 280 -11.98 -0.06 -4.62
C VAL A 280 -10.78 -0.93 -4.22
N HIS A 281 -9.88 -1.15 -5.18
CA HIS A 281 -8.65 -1.90 -4.99
C HIS A 281 -7.41 -0.99 -4.90
N MET A 282 -7.49 0.23 -5.45
CA MET A 282 -6.48 1.27 -5.29
C MET A 282 -7.09 2.64 -5.58
N TYR A 283 -6.46 3.70 -5.10
CA TYR A 283 -6.92 5.07 -5.30
C TYR A 283 -5.74 6.04 -5.22
N ARG A 284 -5.65 6.93 -6.22
CA ARG A 284 -4.57 7.90 -6.29
C ARG A 284 -4.64 8.91 -5.14
N VAL A 285 -3.51 9.25 -4.53
CA VAL A 285 -3.46 10.15 -3.36
C VAL A 285 -2.84 11.53 -3.62
N THR A 286 -2.38 11.78 -4.85
CA THR A 286 -1.77 13.04 -5.32
C THR A 286 -2.35 13.50 -6.66
N GLY A 287 -1.86 14.62 -7.22
CA GLY A 287 -2.05 14.91 -8.64
C GLY A 287 -1.23 13.96 -9.53
N ASP A 288 -1.20 14.25 -10.84
CA ASP A 288 -0.29 13.58 -11.78
C ASP A 288 1.15 13.73 -11.33
N ASP A 289 1.81 12.59 -11.08
CA ASP A 289 3.24 12.52 -10.84
C ASP A 289 4.00 12.63 -12.16
N TRP A 290 5.09 13.39 -12.16
CA TRP A 290 5.96 13.60 -13.31
C TRP A 290 7.43 13.57 -12.88
N ASP A 291 8.33 13.64 -13.84
CA ASP A 291 9.77 13.48 -13.68
C ASP A 291 10.49 14.73 -13.15
N THR A 292 9.88 15.47 -12.21
CA THR A 292 10.55 16.57 -11.50
C THR A 292 10.72 16.24 -10.01
N TRP A 293 11.81 16.69 -9.41
CA TRP A 293 12.02 16.50 -7.97
C TRP A 293 10.88 17.07 -7.12
N ARG A 294 10.28 18.19 -7.57
CA ARG A 294 9.14 18.80 -6.89
C ARG A 294 7.95 17.85 -6.82
N ASP A 295 7.68 17.09 -7.88
CA ASP A 295 6.56 16.15 -7.91
C ASP A 295 6.83 14.98 -6.96
N VAL A 296 8.05 14.41 -7.01
CA VAL A 296 8.51 13.33 -6.10
C VAL A 296 8.45 13.78 -4.62
N LEU A 297 8.86 15.01 -4.32
CA LEU A 297 8.94 15.54 -2.96
C LEU A 297 7.58 15.55 -2.24
N LEU A 298 6.49 15.88 -2.95
CA LEU A 298 5.13 15.97 -2.42
C LEU A 298 4.61 14.63 -1.88
N HIS A 299 5.12 13.51 -2.41
CA HIS A 299 4.67 12.18 -1.99
C HIS A 299 5.13 11.79 -0.60
N PHE A 300 6.22 12.38 -0.07
CA PHE A 300 6.74 12.00 1.25
C PHE A 300 5.74 12.30 2.37
N SER A 301 5.12 13.48 2.33
CA SER A 301 4.13 13.89 3.33
C SER A 301 2.84 13.10 3.18
N VAL A 302 2.39 12.88 1.94
CA VAL A 302 1.17 12.15 1.63
C VAL A 302 1.31 10.68 2.01
N ALA A 303 2.37 9.99 1.59
CA ALA A 303 2.63 8.59 1.94
C ALA A 303 2.65 8.38 3.46
N ARG A 304 3.28 9.30 4.21
CA ARG A 304 3.27 9.29 5.68
C ARG A 304 1.85 9.34 6.23
N ASP A 305 1.04 10.30 5.78
CA ASP A 305 -0.29 10.52 6.34
C ASP A 305 -1.22 9.33 6.08
N PHE A 306 -1.11 8.71 4.91
CA PHE A 306 -1.86 7.50 4.57
C PHE A 306 -1.37 6.26 5.34
N ALA A 307 -0.06 6.12 5.57
CA ALA A 307 0.50 5.07 6.44
C ALA A 307 0.00 5.22 7.88
N ALA A 308 0.12 6.43 8.44
CA ALA A 308 -0.33 6.76 9.80
C ALA A 308 -1.83 6.58 10.00
N ALA A 309 -2.62 6.77 8.94
CA ALA A 309 -4.07 6.51 8.95
C ALA A 309 -4.43 5.01 8.86
N GLY A 310 -3.45 4.11 8.73
CA GLY A 310 -3.67 2.67 8.63
C GLY A 310 -4.31 2.24 7.31
N LEU A 311 -4.10 3.02 6.25
CA LEU A 311 -4.77 2.82 4.95
C LEU A 311 -3.97 1.94 3.98
N ILE A 312 -2.71 1.64 4.27
CA ILE A 312 -1.89 0.74 3.44
C ILE A 312 -2.47 -0.68 3.50
N GLY A 313 -3.00 -1.16 2.36
CA GLY A 313 -3.54 -2.51 2.24
C GLY A 313 -4.79 -2.75 3.11
N ALA A 314 -5.59 -1.72 3.35
CA ALA A 314 -6.85 -1.83 4.07
C ALA A 314 -7.83 -2.78 3.34
N PRO A 315 -8.84 -3.36 4.03
CA PRO A 315 -9.85 -4.19 3.36
C PRO A 315 -10.55 -3.42 2.24
N GLY A 316 -10.50 -3.97 1.02
CA GLY A 316 -11.02 -3.36 -0.20
C GLY A 316 -12.21 -4.13 -0.77
N LEU A 317 -12.50 -3.84 -2.04
CA LEU A 317 -13.60 -4.44 -2.79
C LEU A 317 -13.50 -5.98 -2.83
N GLN A 318 -14.64 -6.68 -2.69
CA GLN A 318 -14.77 -8.14 -2.87
C GLN A 318 -13.76 -9.00 -2.08
N GLY A 319 -13.39 -8.56 -0.87
CA GLY A 319 -12.41 -9.25 -0.02
C GLY A 319 -10.95 -9.03 -0.44
N GLY A 320 -10.73 -8.18 -1.44
CA GLY A 320 -9.41 -7.70 -1.85
C GLY A 320 -8.79 -6.75 -0.83
N ARG A 321 -7.61 -6.20 -1.18
CA ARG A 321 -7.01 -5.08 -0.46
C ARG A 321 -7.13 -3.80 -1.28
N SER A 322 -7.07 -2.67 -0.58
CA SER A 322 -7.10 -1.33 -1.14
C SER A 322 -5.77 -0.62 -0.85
N TRP A 323 -5.15 -0.07 -1.89
CA TRP A 323 -3.80 0.50 -1.83
C TRP A 323 -3.80 2.00 -2.13
N PRO A 324 -3.23 2.85 -1.25
CA PRO A 324 -2.90 4.23 -1.60
C PRO A 324 -1.94 4.24 -2.79
N ASP A 325 -2.32 4.94 -3.85
CA ASP A 325 -1.58 4.99 -5.10
C ASP A 325 -0.85 6.33 -5.24
N LEU A 326 0.48 6.26 -5.21
CA LEU A 326 1.40 7.39 -5.43
C LEU A 326 1.58 7.69 -6.92
N ASP A 327 0.76 7.09 -7.79
CA ASP A 327 0.78 7.25 -9.24
C ASP A 327 1.90 6.44 -9.94
N MET A 328 1.96 6.58 -11.26
CA MET A 328 2.90 5.90 -12.15
C MET A 328 4.35 6.34 -11.88
N LEU A 329 5.30 5.53 -12.36
CA LEU A 329 6.73 5.80 -12.28
C LEU A 329 7.20 6.44 -13.61
N PRO A 330 7.46 7.77 -13.67
CA PRO A 330 7.88 8.49 -14.86
C PRO A 330 9.37 8.27 -15.12
N LEU A 331 9.72 7.03 -15.48
CA LEU A 331 11.09 6.56 -15.67
C LEU A 331 11.33 6.12 -17.12
N GLY A 332 12.57 6.19 -17.57
CA GLY A 332 12.94 5.77 -18.93
C GLY A 332 12.50 6.77 -19.99
N TRP A 333 11.92 6.27 -21.08
CA TRP A 333 11.54 7.08 -22.25
C TRP A 333 10.09 7.56 -22.16
N LEU A 334 9.90 8.88 -22.11
CA LEU A 334 8.66 9.59 -21.79
C LEU A 334 8.27 10.59 -22.88
N THR A 335 7.07 11.16 -22.76
CA THR A 335 6.56 12.32 -23.49
C THR A 335 6.02 13.38 -22.51
N ASP A 336 5.74 14.59 -22.99
CA ASP A 336 5.10 15.64 -22.17
C ASP A 336 3.57 15.45 -22.09
N ALA A 337 2.97 15.96 -21.01
CA ALA A 337 1.52 15.95 -20.81
C ALA A 337 0.78 16.61 -21.98
N GLY A 338 -0.12 15.84 -22.61
CA GLY A 338 -0.93 16.31 -23.75
C GLY A 338 -0.15 16.60 -25.02
N ALA A 339 1.10 16.15 -25.12
CA ALA A 339 1.92 16.32 -26.32
C ALA A 339 1.27 15.67 -27.56
N PRO A 340 1.34 16.32 -28.74
CA PRO A 340 1.15 15.62 -30.01
C PRO A 340 2.33 14.67 -30.27
N TYR A 341 2.23 13.81 -31.29
CA TYR A 341 3.29 12.87 -31.68
C TYR A 341 4.69 13.47 -31.59
N GLY A 342 5.58 12.85 -30.81
CA GLY A 342 7.04 13.01 -30.97
C GLY A 342 7.76 13.97 -30.02
N ALA A 343 7.17 14.47 -28.94
CA ALA A 343 7.93 15.17 -27.89
C ALA A 343 8.58 14.16 -26.92
N ASN A 344 9.34 13.21 -27.46
CA ASN A 344 9.92 12.14 -26.67
C ASN A 344 11.22 12.60 -25.98
N ARG A 345 11.39 12.26 -24.71
CA ARG A 345 12.59 12.54 -23.92
C ARG A 345 12.88 11.40 -22.95
N SER A 346 14.08 11.36 -22.41
CA SER A 346 14.33 10.56 -21.20
C SER A 346 13.83 11.30 -19.96
N SER A 347 13.45 10.54 -18.92
CA SER A 347 13.11 11.08 -17.60
C SER A 347 14.15 12.09 -17.12
N SER A 348 13.67 13.22 -16.61
CA SER A 348 14.47 14.34 -16.11
C SER A 348 14.98 14.11 -14.68
N LEU A 349 14.52 13.05 -14.01
CA LEU A 349 15.01 12.64 -12.70
C LEU A 349 16.44 12.10 -12.81
N THR A 350 17.32 12.55 -11.93
CA THR A 350 18.64 11.97 -11.74
C THR A 350 18.54 10.52 -11.25
N LYS A 351 19.58 9.71 -11.44
CA LYS A 351 19.57 8.31 -10.96
C LYS A 351 19.37 8.19 -9.44
N ALA A 352 19.84 9.17 -8.66
CA ALA A 352 19.59 9.26 -7.22
C ALA A 352 18.09 9.47 -6.92
N GLU A 353 17.45 10.42 -7.61
CA GLU A 353 16.01 10.70 -7.48
C GLU A 353 15.15 9.51 -7.93
N GLN A 354 15.53 8.82 -9.02
CA GLN A 354 14.84 7.60 -9.47
C GLN A 354 14.89 6.48 -8.40
N ARG A 355 16.06 6.27 -7.76
CA ARG A 355 16.21 5.33 -6.64
C ARG A 355 15.36 5.75 -5.44
N THR A 356 15.36 7.04 -5.12
CA THR A 356 14.55 7.62 -4.04
C THR A 356 13.06 7.39 -4.26
N GLN A 357 12.57 7.66 -5.48
CA GLN A 357 11.17 7.47 -5.85
C GLN A 357 10.76 5.99 -5.73
N VAL A 358 11.51 5.09 -6.37
CA VAL A 358 11.20 3.65 -6.34
C VAL A 358 11.28 3.08 -4.92
N THR A 359 12.20 3.58 -4.09
CA THR A 359 12.30 3.19 -2.68
C THR A 359 11.07 3.66 -1.89
N LEU A 360 10.62 4.91 -2.09
CA LEU A 360 9.42 5.44 -1.43
C LEU A 360 8.15 4.69 -1.86
N TRP A 361 7.96 4.46 -3.16
CA TRP A 361 6.81 3.69 -3.68
C TRP A 361 6.79 2.27 -3.12
N SER A 362 7.96 1.66 -2.99
CA SER A 362 8.07 0.29 -2.48
C SER A 362 7.79 0.20 -0.98
N ILE A 363 8.46 1.02 -0.17
CA ILE A 363 8.25 1.01 1.30
C ILE A 363 6.93 1.67 1.71
N GLY A 364 6.34 2.52 0.88
CA GLY A 364 4.96 3.01 1.02
C GLY A 364 3.90 2.01 0.56
N LYS A 365 4.31 0.91 -0.09
CA LYS A 365 3.45 -0.11 -0.71
C LYS A 365 2.45 0.48 -1.72
N SER A 366 2.89 1.47 -2.49
CA SER A 366 2.17 1.97 -3.66
C SER A 366 2.10 0.89 -4.74
N PRO A 367 1.05 0.83 -5.58
CA PRO A 367 1.11 0.15 -6.86
C PRO A 367 2.35 0.59 -7.66
N LEU A 368 2.93 -0.33 -8.43
CA LEU A 368 4.12 -0.07 -9.24
C LEU A 368 3.74 -0.14 -10.72
N MET A 369 3.28 0.98 -11.27
CA MET A 369 2.95 1.12 -12.69
C MET A 369 4.08 1.86 -13.41
N PHE A 370 4.84 1.18 -14.26
CA PHE A 370 5.87 1.83 -15.08
C PHE A 370 5.20 2.67 -16.18
N GLY A 371 5.60 3.93 -16.34
CA GLY A 371 5.01 4.84 -17.34
C GLY A 371 5.80 4.97 -18.65
N GLY A 372 7.09 4.61 -18.65
CA GLY A 372 7.95 4.77 -19.82
C GLY A 372 7.70 3.74 -20.93
N ASP A 373 8.21 4.04 -22.12
CA ASP A 373 8.19 3.13 -23.27
C ASP A 373 9.26 2.05 -23.09
N LEU A 374 8.81 0.83 -22.78
CA LEU A 374 9.67 -0.32 -22.51
C LEU A 374 10.50 -0.76 -23.72
N ARG A 375 10.15 -0.32 -24.93
CA ARG A 375 10.95 -0.57 -26.14
C ARG A 375 12.31 0.13 -26.09
N HIS A 376 12.43 1.15 -25.24
CA HIS A 376 13.61 2.00 -25.09
C HIS A 376 14.20 1.98 -23.67
N ILE A 377 13.81 1.02 -22.83
CA ILE A 377 14.31 0.93 -21.45
C ILE A 377 15.81 0.59 -21.42
N ASP A 378 16.57 1.32 -20.63
CA ASP A 378 17.99 1.04 -20.37
C ASP A 378 18.17 0.02 -19.22
N GLU A 379 19.33 -0.65 -19.18
CA GLU A 379 19.64 -1.69 -18.19
C GLU A 379 19.56 -1.17 -16.75
N SER A 380 20.03 0.05 -16.49
CA SER A 380 20.00 0.62 -15.14
C SER A 380 18.59 0.92 -14.64
N THR A 381 17.69 1.35 -15.53
CA THR A 381 16.27 1.52 -15.21
C THR A 381 15.56 0.18 -15.08
N LEU A 382 15.92 -0.82 -15.88
CA LEU A 382 15.41 -2.19 -15.74
C LEU A 382 15.80 -2.80 -14.39
N ASP A 383 17.07 -2.69 -13.99
CA ASP A 383 17.57 -3.18 -12.70
C ASP A 383 16.87 -2.50 -11.52
N LEU A 384 16.63 -1.19 -11.65
CA LEU A 384 15.93 -0.40 -10.65
C LEU A 384 14.52 -0.96 -10.36
N ILE A 385 13.76 -1.26 -11.41
CA ILE A 385 12.37 -1.74 -11.30
C ILE A 385 12.26 -3.26 -11.13
N THR A 386 13.37 -4.00 -11.22
CA THR A 386 13.40 -5.47 -11.05
C THR A 386 14.15 -5.94 -9.80
N ASN A 387 14.68 -5.02 -8.98
CA ASN A 387 15.40 -5.34 -7.76
C ASN A 387 14.55 -6.22 -6.81
N PRO A 388 14.98 -7.45 -6.50
CA PRO A 388 14.14 -8.42 -5.79
C PRO A 388 13.79 -7.98 -4.36
N THR A 389 14.68 -7.30 -3.66
CA THR A 389 14.45 -6.83 -2.29
C THR A 389 13.42 -5.71 -2.27
N VAL A 390 13.54 -4.75 -3.18
CA VAL A 390 12.59 -3.64 -3.35
C VAL A 390 11.19 -4.15 -3.68
N LEU A 391 11.09 -5.12 -4.59
CA LEU A 391 9.83 -5.74 -4.95
C LEU A 391 9.23 -6.59 -3.81
N ASP A 392 10.07 -7.26 -3.00
CA ASP A 392 9.63 -8.00 -1.81
C ASP A 392 9.11 -7.06 -0.72
N ILE A 393 9.75 -5.89 -0.51
CA ILE A 393 9.24 -4.84 0.37
C ILE A 393 7.83 -4.44 -0.09
N ASN A 394 7.71 -4.03 -1.34
CA ASN A 394 6.44 -3.59 -1.92
C ASN A 394 5.33 -4.64 -1.75
N SER A 395 5.60 -5.90 -2.07
CA SER A 395 4.58 -6.96 -2.03
C SER A 395 4.32 -7.50 -0.62
N HIS A 396 5.34 -7.74 0.18
CA HIS A 396 5.24 -8.63 1.34
C HIS A 396 5.59 -8.00 2.69
N SER A 397 6.18 -6.79 2.73
CA SER A 397 6.45 -6.15 4.02
C SER A 397 5.18 -5.75 4.77
N THR A 398 5.32 -5.56 6.07
CA THR A 398 4.27 -5.07 6.98
C THR A 398 4.84 -3.98 7.90
N HIS A 399 4.00 -3.27 8.65
CA HIS A 399 4.41 -2.20 9.57
C HIS A 399 5.14 -1.03 8.89
N ASN A 400 4.88 -0.85 7.60
CA ASN A 400 5.39 0.23 6.75
C ASN A 400 4.96 1.60 7.28
N ASN A 401 5.90 2.37 7.80
CA ASN A 401 5.63 3.72 8.33
C ASN A 401 6.87 4.62 8.23
N GLU A 402 6.63 5.92 8.18
CA GLU A 402 7.68 6.91 8.48
C GLU A 402 8.08 6.78 9.96
N PHE A 403 9.37 6.52 10.19
CA PHE A 403 9.94 6.44 11.52
C PHE A 403 10.43 7.80 11.99
N ARG A 404 10.01 8.20 13.18
CA ARG A 404 10.44 9.44 13.84
C ARG A 404 11.03 9.12 15.19
N SER A 405 12.32 9.39 15.39
CA SER A 405 12.91 9.39 16.73
C SER A 405 12.48 10.67 17.46
N SER A 406 11.67 10.57 18.52
CA SER A 406 11.47 11.67 19.48
C SER A 406 12.57 11.57 20.55
N PRO A 407 13.24 12.68 20.99
CA PRO A 407 12.56 13.70 21.81
C PRO A 407 12.69 15.19 21.40
N ASP A 408 13.67 15.62 20.62
CA ASP A 408 13.89 17.03 20.22
C ASP A 408 14.61 17.04 18.87
N GLY A 409 14.10 17.71 17.82
CA GLY A 409 14.88 17.79 16.57
C GLY A 409 14.23 18.28 15.28
N PHE A 410 12.91 18.44 15.22
CA PHE A 410 12.29 19.29 14.20
C PHE A 410 11.21 20.13 14.87
N LEU A 411 11.50 21.41 15.06
CA LEU A 411 10.50 22.38 15.50
C LEU A 411 9.43 22.44 14.39
N PRO A 412 8.15 22.12 14.68
CA PRO A 412 7.09 22.30 13.70
C PRO A 412 7.03 23.79 13.31
N VAL A 413 7.21 24.07 12.02
CA VAL A 413 6.94 25.41 11.47
C VAL A 413 5.42 25.58 11.42
N VAL A 414 4.90 26.47 12.26
CA VAL A 414 3.46 26.75 12.34
C VAL A 414 3.12 27.80 11.29
N LYS A 415 2.23 27.48 10.36
CA LYS A 415 1.63 28.43 9.43
C LYS A 415 0.11 28.36 9.57
N LEU A 416 -0.58 29.50 9.56
CA LEU A 416 -2.04 29.55 9.58
C LEU A 416 -2.55 29.40 8.13
N GLU A 417 -3.43 28.44 7.87
CA GLU A 417 -4.16 28.35 6.60
C GLU A 417 -5.41 29.25 6.62
N ASP A 418 -5.76 29.75 5.43
CA ASP A 418 -6.86 30.69 5.17
C ASP A 418 -8.24 30.04 5.38
N CYS A 419 -9.20 30.84 5.85
CA CYS A 419 -10.50 30.46 6.39
C CYS A 419 -11.54 30.00 5.34
N MET A 420 -11.14 29.66 4.11
CA MET A 420 -12.07 29.30 3.02
C MET A 420 -12.53 27.83 3.06
N SER A 421 -12.80 27.30 4.25
CA SER A 421 -13.54 26.04 4.40
C SER A 421 -15.02 26.26 4.07
N ALA A 422 -15.58 25.41 3.19
CA ALA A 422 -16.95 25.48 2.68
C ALA A 422 -18.08 25.26 3.72
N THR A 423 -17.78 25.33 5.02
CA THR A 423 -18.75 25.15 6.12
C THR A 423 -19.01 26.41 6.96
N SER A 424 -18.50 27.60 6.60
CA SER A 424 -18.72 28.81 7.39
C SER A 424 -19.86 29.69 6.83
N THR A 425 -21.06 29.57 7.39
CA THR A 425 -22.19 30.47 7.08
C THR A 425 -22.19 31.71 7.99
N SER A 426 -21.44 32.74 7.57
CA SER A 426 -21.57 34.19 7.87
C SER A 426 -21.71 34.74 9.31
N TRP A 427 -21.03 35.86 9.54
CA TRP A 427 -21.22 36.80 10.66
C TRP A 427 -22.11 37.97 10.22
N ASN A 428 -22.95 38.53 11.11
CA ASN A 428 -23.64 39.81 10.87
C ASN A 428 -23.27 40.83 11.95
N LEU A 429 -22.93 42.04 11.51
CA LEU A 429 -22.57 43.17 12.35
C LEU A 429 -23.82 44.01 12.62
N GLN A 430 -24.14 44.26 13.89
CA GLN A 430 -25.16 45.24 14.28
C GLN A 430 -24.57 46.32 15.19
N ARG A 431 -25.15 47.52 15.12
CA ARG A 431 -24.72 48.70 15.85
C ARG A 431 -25.58 48.85 17.11
N GLY A 432 -24.97 48.74 18.29
CA GLY A 432 -25.64 48.85 19.59
C GLY A 432 -26.00 50.30 19.95
N THR A 433 -26.81 50.47 21.01
CA THR A 433 -27.35 51.78 21.46
C THR A 433 -26.33 52.77 22.00
N ASP A 434 -25.09 52.33 22.20
CA ASP A 434 -23.90 53.08 22.58
C ASP A 434 -22.92 53.26 21.40
N ASN A 435 -23.41 53.04 20.17
CA ASN A 435 -22.73 53.27 18.89
C ASN A 435 -21.47 52.42 18.64
N GLN A 436 -21.29 51.32 19.36
CA GLN A 436 -20.25 50.32 19.07
C GLN A 436 -20.79 49.16 18.21
N MET A 437 -19.95 48.63 17.32
CA MET A 437 -20.27 47.47 16.48
C MET A 437 -20.13 46.21 17.34
N GLN A 438 -21.21 45.45 17.46
CA GLN A 438 -21.24 44.18 18.19
C GLN A 438 -21.34 43.01 17.22
N VAL A 439 -20.62 41.94 17.54
CA VAL A 439 -20.76 40.64 16.89
C VAL A 439 -21.59 39.78 17.84
N CYS A 440 -22.88 39.65 17.54
CA CYS A 440 -23.83 38.93 18.38
C CYS A 440 -24.00 37.50 17.90
N TRP A 441 -23.88 36.54 18.83
CA TRP A 441 -24.43 35.21 18.64
C TRP A 441 -25.89 35.21 19.11
N SER A 442 -26.82 34.94 18.19
CA SER A 442 -28.21 34.69 18.55
C SER A 442 -28.33 33.27 19.07
N LEU A 443 -28.16 33.07 20.37
CA LEU A 443 -29.02 32.12 21.07
C LEU A 443 -30.06 32.91 21.84
N SER A 444 -31.31 32.52 21.62
CA SER A 444 -32.45 32.93 22.40
C SER A 444 -32.11 32.99 23.91
N SER A 445 -32.29 34.17 24.48
CA SER A 445 -32.52 34.50 25.90
C SER A 445 -31.40 34.35 26.96
N ARG A 446 -30.75 35.51 27.22
CA ARG A 446 -30.22 36.08 28.50
C ARG A 446 -28.83 35.67 29.06
N PRO A 447 -28.06 36.62 29.65
CA PRO A 447 -26.65 36.43 30.08
C PRO A 447 -26.44 36.50 31.62
N LYS A 448 -25.21 36.19 32.07
CA LYS A 448 -24.42 36.95 33.08
C LYS A 448 -23.13 36.19 33.44
N TYR A 449 -21.96 36.86 33.46
CA TYR A 449 -21.06 37.05 34.62
C TYR A 449 -19.75 37.74 34.18
N SER A 450 -19.18 38.55 35.08
CA SER A 450 -17.99 39.40 34.90
C SER A 450 -17.09 39.33 36.14
N VAL A 451 -15.76 39.39 35.97
CA VAL A 451 -14.79 39.67 37.07
C VAL A 451 -13.56 40.44 36.53
N GLY A 452 -13.13 41.47 37.28
CA GLY A 452 -12.07 42.44 36.96
C GLY A 452 -10.69 42.18 37.61
N PRO A 453 -9.73 43.13 37.45
CA PRO A 453 -8.28 42.86 37.52
C PRO A 453 -7.57 43.41 38.77
N ARG A 454 -6.37 42.87 39.10
CA ARG A 454 -5.32 43.61 39.83
C ARG A 454 -3.91 42.99 39.73
N GLU A 455 -3.01 43.81 39.17
CA GLU A 455 -1.63 44.16 39.60
C GLU A 455 -0.45 43.13 39.63
N SER A 456 0.54 43.43 38.76
CA SER A 456 1.90 43.87 39.11
C SER A 456 3.12 42.91 38.99
N LEU A 457 4.07 43.35 38.13
CA LEU A 457 5.55 43.25 38.15
C LEU A 457 6.26 41.92 37.77
N LEU A 458 6.95 41.91 36.62
CA LEU A 458 8.43 41.99 36.56
C LEU A 458 9.01 41.94 35.13
N THR A 459 10.13 42.65 35.01
CA THR A 459 10.99 43.04 33.90
C THR A 459 11.95 41.92 33.43
N GLY A 460 12.33 41.91 32.15
CA GLY A 460 13.57 41.25 31.68
C GLY A 460 13.64 40.80 30.21
N CYS A 461 13.91 41.71 29.26
CA CYS A 461 14.62 41.40 28.03
C CYS A 461 15.88 42.27 28.03
N LEU A 462 17.02 41.72 28.47
CA LEU A 462 18.28 42.45 28.56
C LEU A 462 19.15 42.22 27.33
N ASN A 463 19.66 43.33 26.81
CA ASN A 463 20.75 43.48 25.86
C ASN A 463 22.09 43.10 26.50
N TRP A 464 23.06 42.60 25.73
CA TRP A 464 24.46 42.57 26.13
C TRP A 464 25.38 42.94 24.96
N THR A 465 26.15 44.02 25.13
CA THR A 465 27.39 44.32 24.40
C THR A 465 28.49 44.51 25.44
N GLU A 466 29.56 43.72 25.25
CA GLU A 466 30.93 43.78 25.80
C GLU A 466 31.23 43.58 27.30
N MET A 467 32.41 42.95 27.49
CA MET A 467 33.31 42.85 28.65
C MET A 467 33.19 41.71 29.68
N SER A 468 34.08 40.73 29.47
CA SER A 468 35.09 40.23 30.41
C SER A 468 34.69 39.89 31.86
N SER A 469 34.62 38.58 32.13
CA SER A 469 35.14 37.85 33.31
C SER A 469 34.17 36.71 33.70
N MET A 470 34.68 35.48 33.63
CA MET A 470 34.11 34.33 34.35
C MET A 470 34.46 34.45 35.86
N PRO A 471 33.84 33.72 36.81
CA PRO A 471 33.08 32.47 36.65
C PRO A 471 31.78 32.30 37.49
N GLN A 472 31.12 31.15 37.25
CA GLN A 472 30.17 30.39 38.09
C GLN A 472 28.68 30.42 37.75
N GLU A 473 28.27 29.31 37.13
CA GLU A 473 27.03 28.52 37.25
C GLU A 473 25.78 29.17 37.88
N LEU A 474 24.72 29.27 37.07
CA LEU A 474 23.35 29.02 37.52
C LEU A 474 22.55 28.35 36.39
N THR A 475 22.36 27.04 36.56
CA THR A 475 21.47 26.19 35.76
C THR A 475 20.01 26.51 36.08
N MET A 476 19.21 26.83 35.07
CA MET A 476 17.75 26.70 35.15
C MET A 476 17.19 25.91 33.96
N LYS A 477 16.56 24.78 34.30
CA LYS A 477 15.67 23.97 33.48
C LYS A 477 14.32 24.69 33.31
N GLY A 478 13.77 24.64 32.09
CA GLY A 478 12.33 24.80 31.84
C GLY A 478 11.94 26.11 31.15
N GLY A 479 11.55 26.00 29.87
CA GLY A 479 10.93 27.09 29.11
C GLY A 479 11.25 27.01 27.62
N ARG A 480 10.41 26.33 26.85
CA ARG A 480 10.55 26.22 25.39
C ARG A 480 9.97 27.48 24.73
N GLY A 481 10.82 28.27 24.07
CA GLY A 481 10.42 29.31 23.13
C GLY A 481 10.94 28.97 21.74
N LEU A 482 10.11 29.11 20.71
CA LEU A 482 10.48 28.97 19.30
C LEU A 482 11.17 30.26 18.81
N LEU A 483 12.41 30.15 18.34
CA LEU A 483 13.17 31.23 17.71
C LEU A 483 13.51 30.83 16.25
N TRP A 484 13.39 31.76 15.31
CA TRP A 484 13.86 31.65 13.92
C TRP A 484 15.17 32.44 13.76
N ASN A 485 16.12 31.94 12.97
CA ASN A 485 17.29 32.67 12.47
C ASN A 485 17.38 32.47 10.94
N GLU A 486 17.41 33.54 10.14
CA GLU A 486 17.60 33.43 8.69
C GLU A 486 18.90 34.09 8.23
N ASP A 487 19.32 35.20 8.83
CA ASP A 487 20.64 35.81 8.58
C ASP A 487 21.11 36.56 9.84
N GLY A 488 22.43 36.58 10.07
CA GLY A 488 23.10 36.83 11.36
C GLY A 488 22.83 38.12 12.16
N HIS A 489 21.82 38.94 11.87
CA HIS A 489 21.49 40.11 12.70
C HIS A 489 19.99 40.40 12.72
N GLN A 490 19.22 39.67 13.54
CA GLN A 490 18.08 40.13 14.36
C GLN A 490 17.17 38.95 14.74
N LYS A 491 17.06 38.65 16.04
CA LYS A 491 16.09 37.68 16.58
C LYS A 491 14.72 38.36 16.66
N LYS A 492 13.71 37.81 15.99
CA LYS A 492 12.30 38.21 16.19
C LYS A 492 11.53 37.09 16.88
N CYS A 493 10.93 37.41 18.02
CA CYS A 493 9.88 36.58 18.64
C CYS A 493 8.61 36.69 17.80
N LEU A 494 7.78 35.64 17.81
CA LEU A 494 6.42 35.67 17.26
C LEU A 494 5.61 36.79 17.94
N VAL A 495 5.51 37.92 17.27
CA VAL A 495 4.46 38.91 17.46
C VAL A 495 3.85 39.11 16.09
N ALA A 496 2.54 38.95 15.98
CA ALA A 496 1.81 39.33 14.80
C ALA A 496 1.88 40.85 14.65
N ASP A 497 2.79 41.34 13.80
CA ASP A 497 2.50 42.30 12.75
C ASP A 497 3.76 42.56 11.90
N LYS A 498 3.61 42.50 10.57
CA LYS A 498 4.53 43.14 9.62
C LYS A 498 3.76 44.31 9.02
N SER A 499 3.86 45.45 9.70
CA SER A 499 3.44 46.74 9.19
C SER A 499 4.16 47.04 7.86
N ALA A 500 3.40 46.96 6.76
CA ALA A 500 3.33 47.95 5.67
C ALA A 500 2.91 47.31 4.34
N MET A 501 1.61 47.02 4.21
CA MET A 501 0.85 47.30 3.00
C MET A 501 -0.60 47.43 3.44
N GLU A 502 -1.25 48.58 3.36
CA GLU A 502 -0.83 49.91 2.95
C GLU A 502 -1.95 50.84 3.45
N ARG A 503 -1.80 52.15 3.29
CA ARG A 503 -2.83 53.13 3.63
C ARG A 503 -4.22 52.70 3.13
N THR A 504 -5.05 52.10 3.99
CA THR A 504 -6.45 52.45 4.29
C THR A 504 -7.08 51.47 5.28
N LEU A 505 -7.51 52.04 6.41
CA LEU A 505 -8.54 51.56 7.36
C LEU A 505 -8.20 50.29 8.17
N GLY A 506 -7.29 50.49 9.14
CA GLY A 506 -6.71 49.47 10.02
C GLY A 506 -7.50 49.11 11.28
N PHE A 507 -7.22 47.90 11.76
CA PHE A 507 -7.58 47.36 13.07
C PHE A 507 -6.50 47.69 14.12
N GLY A 508 -6.94 47.97 15.36
CA GLY A 508 -6.11 48.37 16.49
C GLY A 508 -5.64 47.24 17.42
N VAL A 509 -4.80 47.63 18.36
CA VAL A 509 -3.83 46.89 19.20
C VAL A 509 -4.41 45.74 20.07
N CYS A 510 -3.74 44.58 20.06
CA CYS A 510 -3.97 43.45 20.97
C CYS A 510 -3.63 43.80 22.43
N ASN A 511 -4.54 43.48 23.37
CA ASN A 511 -4.33 43.65 24.82
C ASN A 511 -4.04 42.29 25.50
N ASN A 512 -3.18 42.31 26.52
CA ASN A 512 -2.51 41.18 27.19
C ASN A 512 -3.40 40.23 28.04
N SER A 513 -4.55 39.78 27.53
CA SER A 513 -5.42 38.83 28.25
C SER A 513 -5.98 37.70 27.40
N ALA A 514 -5.37 37.38 26.26
CA ALA A 514 -5.74 36.21 25.48
C ALA A 514 -5.01 34.95 25.99
N ASN A 515 -5.47 34.41 27.13
CA ASN A 515 -5.23 32.99 27.44
C ASN A 515 -6.06 32.15 26.45
N GLN A 516 -5.57 32.10 25.21
CA GLN A 516 -6.04 31.14 24.22
C GLN A 516 -5.25 29.86 24.47
N LEU A 517 -5.85 28.91 25.20
CA LEU A 517 -5.29 27.58 25.34
C LEU A 517 -5.47 26.86 24.00
N TRP A 518 -4.41 26.87 23.22
CA TRP A 518 -4.24 26.02 22.06
C TRP A 518 -3.64 24.70 22.54
N HIS A 519 -4.31 23.58 22.27
CA HIS A 519 -3.73 22.27 22.50
C HIS A 519 -3.45 21.62 21.16
N LEU A 520 -2.27 21.00 21.06
CA LEU A 520 -1.90 20.19 19.91
C LEU A 520 -2.55 18.83 20.11
N THR A 521 -3.48 18.47 19.23
CA THR A 521 -4.09 17.14 19.29
C THR A 521 -3.12 16.08 18.79
N GLN A 522 -3.43 14.80 19.05
CA GLN A 522 -2.61 13.69 18.55
C GLN A 522 -2.55 13.66 17.01
N GLU A 523 -3.51 14.30 16.34
CA GLU A 523 -3.61 14.48 14.89
C GLU A 523 -2.86 15.72 14.38
N ARG A 524 -1.98 16.33 15.19
CA ARG A 524 -1.19 17.54 14.84
C ARG A 524 -2.01 18.77 14.45
N LYS A 525 -3.25 18.86 14.94
CA LYS A 525 -4.07 20.06 14.82
C LYS A 525 -3.84 20.93 16.05
N LEU A 526 -3.56 22.21 15.83
CA LEU A 526 -3.67 23.19 16.91
C LEU A 526 -5.16 23.51 17.04
N VAL A 527 -5.78 23.06 18.13
CA VAL A 527 -7.21 23.26 18.36
C VAL A 527 -7.38 24.28 19.47
N ASN A 528 -8.18 25.32 19.18
CA ASN A 528 -8.67 26.23 20.19
C ASN A 528 -10.07 25.78 20.62
N GLU A 529 -10.12 25.16 21.80
CA GLU A 529 -11.33 24.52 22.34
C GLU A 529 -12.50 25.50 22.57
N MET A 530 -12.23 26.81 22.66
CA MET A 530 -13.27 27.83 22.86
C MET A 530 -13.72 28.51 21.56
N ALA A 531 -12.93 28.45 20.48
CA ALA A 531 -13.23 29.14 19.22
C ALA A 531 -13.63 28.21 18.08
N GLY A 532 -13.47 26.88 18.22
CA GLY A 532 -13.73 25.92 17.14
C GLY A 532 -12.80 26.09 15.93
N LEU A 533 -11.70 26.85 16.08
CA LEU A 533 -10.72 27.12 15.04
C LEU A 533 -9.62 26.05 15.08
N CYS A 534 -9.23 25.56 13.90
CA CYS A 534 -8.12 24.62 13.70
C CYS A 534 -7.01 25.32 12.89
N ALA A 535 -5.75 25.21 13.32
CA ALA A 535 -4.58 25.54 12.51
C ALA A 535 -3.79 24.26 12.17
N ALA A 536 -3.37 24.13 10.91
CA ALA A 536 -2.56 23.01 10.42
C ALA A 536 -1.08 23.42 10.34
N VAL A 537 -0.18 22.55 10.79
CA VAL A 537 1.26 22.78 10.69
C VAL A 537 1.74 22.27 9.32
N GLU A 538 2.00 23.18 8.37
CA GLU A 538 2.77 22.85 7.17
C GLU A 538 4.26 22.78 7.53
N GLN A 539 4.82 21.57 7.55
CA GLN A 539 6.28 21.45 7.51
C GLN A 539 6.73 21.70 6.06
N PRO A 540 7.69 22.60 5.79
CA PRO A 540 8.35 22.59 4.49
C PRO A 540 8.95 21.20 4.27
N GLU A 541 8.80 20.67 3.06
CA GLU A 541 9.37 19.38 2.67
C GLU A 541 10.89 19.52 2.54
N ARG A 542 11.55 19.55 3.69
CA ARG A 542 12.99 19.75 3.86
C ARG A 542 13.56 18.75 4.84
N GLY A 543 14.87 18.60 4.78
CA GLY A 543 15.69 17.77 5.63
C GLY A 543 15.77 16.35 5.13
N TRP A 544 15.54 15.41 6.03
CA TRP A 544 15.63 13.99 5.74
C TRP A 544 14.42 13.25 6.31
N ARG A 545 14.21 12.03 5.83
CA ARG A 545 13.13 11.15 6.27
C ARG A 545 13.68 9.76 6.52
N ILE A 546 13.07 9.03 7.44
CA ILE A 546 13.38 7.63 7.68
C ILE A 546 12.08 6.85 7.53
N TRP A 547 12.10 5.78 6.75
CA TRP A 547 11.00 4.82 6.70
C TRP A 547 11.46 3.45 7.16
N VAL A 548 10.54 2.72 7.78
CA VAL A 548 10.81 1.38 8.29
C VAL A 548 9.72 0.43 7.85
N ALA A 549 10.09 -0.82 7.62
CA ALA A 549 9.17 -1.90 7.34
C ALA A 549 9.71 -3.24 7.86
N ARG A 550 8.83 -4.19 8.14
CA ARG A 550 9.18 -5.55 8.54
C ARG A 550 8.95 -6.51 7.37
N GLY A 551 10.00 -7.21 6.96
CA GLY A 551 9.96 -8.27 5.96
C GLY A 551 9.24 -9.54 6.44
N LYS A 552 8.90 -10.40 5.48
CA LYS A 552 8.13 -11.64 5.71
C LYS A 552 8.86 -12.65 6.61
N SER A 553 10.20 -12.68 6.58
CA SER A 553 11.03 -13.55 7.41
C SER A 553 11.54 -12.86 8.68
N GLY A 554 11.00 -11.69 9.01
CA GLY A 554 11.38 -10.94 10.21
C GLY A 554 12.58 -10.00 10.03
N GLN A 555 13.03 -9.75 8.80
CA GLN A 555 14.02 -8.70 8.51
C GLN A 555 13.44 -7.31 8.79
N ALA A 556 14.29 -6.38 9.19
CA ALA A 556 13.95 -4.96 9.26
C ALA A 556 14.50 -4.25 8.03
N TYR A 557 13.63 -3.56 7.30
CA TYR A 557 14.01 -2.66 6.23
C TYR A 557 14.03 -1.23 6.78
N VAL A 558 15.10 -0.49 6.53
CA VAL A 558 15.27 0.90 6.97
C VAL A 558 15.74 1.74 5.79
N ALA A 559 14.90 2.66 5.33
CA ALA A 559 15.21 3.59 4.25
C ALA A 559 15.51 4.97 4.81
N PHE A 560 16.68 5.51 4.50
CA PHE A 560 17.06 6.89 4.75
C PHE A 560 16.87 7.68 3.46
N PHE A 561 16.19 8.82 3.54
CA PHE A 561 15.97 9.71 2.41
C PHE A 561 16.55 11.08 2.71
N ASN A 562 17.32 11.60 1.77
CA ASN A 562 17.78 12.97 1.79
C ASN A 562 16.86 13.80 0.88
N LEU A 563 16.24 14.85 1.42
CA LEU A 563 15.39 15.75 0.64
C LEU A 563 16.07 17.08 0.28
N GLU A 564 17.35 17.22 0.63
CA GLU A 564 18.14 18.43 0.42
C GLU A 564 19.09 18.30 -0.77
N ASP A 565 19.52 19.45 -1.30
CA ASP A 565 20.51 19.57 -2.38
C ASP A 565 21.96 19.29 -1.92
N THR A 566 22.15 18.94 -0.64
CA THR A 566 23.47 18.71 -0.04
C THR A 566 23.52 17.34 0.62
N VAL A 567 24.71 16.73 0.67
CA VAL A 567 24.91 15.44 1.36
C VAL A 567 24.47 15.55 2.82
N GLN A 568 23.64 14.61 3.28
CA GLN A 568 23.18 14.54 4.66
C GLN A 568 23.77 13.32 5.37
N THR A 569 24.23 13.51 6.61
CA THR A 569 24.56 12.39 7.51
C THR A 569 23.41 12.21 8.47
N ILE A 570 22.67 11.11 8.31
CA ILE A 570 21.46 10.82 9.07
C ILE A 570 21.79 9.70 10.07
N SER A 571 21.42 9.90 11.33
CA SER A 571 21.64 8.89 12.37
C SER A 571 20.39 8.65 13.20
N THR A 572 20.15 7.41 13.60
CA THR A 572 18.99 7.07 14.42
C THR A 572 19.25 5.86 15.33
N PRO A 573 18.73 5.85 16.58
CA PRO A 573 18.88 4.69 17.47
C PRO A 573 18.19 3.45 16.91
N LEU A 574 18.86 2.30 16.99
CA LEU A 574 18.37 1.02 16.46
C LEU A 574 17.19 0.46 17.27
N GLN A 575 17.26 0.53 18.61
CA GLN A 575 16.27 -0.09 19.50
C GLN A 575 14.83 0.42 19.24
N PRO A 576 14.54 1.73 19.16
CA PRO A 576 13.20 2.23 18.84
C PRO A 576 12.66 1.78 17.47
N ILE A 577 13.54 1.56 16.47
CA ILE A 577 13.13 1.00 15.18
C ILE A 577 12.69 -0.45 15.36
N MET A 578 13.48 -1.27 16.07
CA MET A 578 13.13 -2.67 16.29
C MET A 578 11.80 -2.82 17.07
N ASP A 579 11.56 -1.90 18.00
CA ASP A 579 10.33 -1.86 18.79
C ASP A 579 9.12 -1.45 17.94
N SER A 580 9.26 -0.45 17.05
CA SER A 580 8.16 -0.02 16.16
C SER A 580 7.75 -1.10 15.14
N LEU A 581 8.68 -1.99 14.77
CA LEU A 581 8.42 -3.15 13.90
C LEU A 581 7.88 -4.38 14.65
N GLU A 582 7.70 -4.27 15.96
CA GLU A 582 7.29 -5.37 16.86
C GLU A 582 8.11 -6.66 16.69
N LEU A 583 9.40 -6.58 16.35
CA LEU A 583 10.20 -7.76 16.00
C LEU A 583 10.27 -8.79 17.14
N LEU A 584 10.24 -8.31 18.39
CA LEU A 584 10.24 -9.18 19.56
C LEU A 584 8.99 -10.02 19.70
N SER A 585 7.82 -9.40 19.49
CA SER A 585 6.56 -10.12 19.54
C SER A 585 6.49 -11.14 18.40
N TRP A 586 7.05 -10.78 17.23
CA TRP A 586 7.19 -11.68 16.09
C TRP A 586 8.07 -12.90 16.42
N HIS A 587 9.31 -12.70 16.90
CA HIS A 587 10.20 -13.81 17.27
C HIS A 587 9.60 -14.71 18.35
N ARG A 588 8.92 -14.14 19.36
CA ARG A 588 8.21 -14.93 20.38
C ARG A 588 7.07 -15.76 19.80
N ARG A 589 6.30 -15.21 18.85
CA ARG A 589 5.21 -15.95 18.16
C ARG A 589 5.78 -17.12 17.34
N GLN A 590 6.86 -16.90 16.59
CA GLN A 590 7.54 -17.95 15.84
C GLN A 590 8.06 -19.06 16.77
N LEU A 591 8.74 -18.69 17.86
CA LEU A 591 9.18 -19.64 18.88
C LEU A 591 7.99 -20.42 19.48
N HIS A 592 6.86 -19.76 19.75
CA HIS A 592 5.68 -20.43 20.28
C HIS A 592 5.08 -21.43 19.28
N GLN A 593 4.98 -21.08 18.00
CA GLN A 593 4.52 -22.00 16.94
C GLN A 593 5.45 -23.20 16.81
N ILE A 594 6.77 -22.98 16.81
CA ILE A 594 7.77 -24.04 16.82
C ILE A 594 7.59 -24.92 18.07
N THR A 595 7.38 -24.32 19.25
CA THR A 595 7.15 -25.06 20.50
C THR A 595 5.85 -25.87 20.46
N GLN A 596 4.79 -25.37 19.83
CA GLN A 596 3.55 -26.10 19.61
C GLN A 596 3.76 -27.30 18.67
N VAL A 597 4.45 -27.11 17.54
CA VAL A 597 4.81 -28.20 16.62
C VAL A 597 5.68 -29.24 17.32
N ILE A 598 6.68 -28.81 18.09
CA ILE A 598 7.51 -29.68 18.93
C ILE A 598 6.65 -30.40 19.97
N SER A 599 5.66 -29.76 20.58
CA SER A 599 4.75 -30.41 21.54
C SER A 599 3.86 -31.47 20.87
N LEU A 600 3.43 -31.24 19.63
CA LEU A 600 2.66 -32.19 18.83
C LEU A 600 3.52 -33.38 18.42
N PHE A 601 4.76 -33.12 17.96
CA PHE A 601 5.75 -34.16 17.71
C PHE A 601 6.11 -34.93 18.97
N ARG A 602 6.34 -34.25 20.10
CA ARG A 602 6.54 -34.89 21.41
C ARG A 602 5.36 -35.76 21.78
N ARG A 603 4.11 -35.30 21.66
CA ARG A 603 2.91 -36.13 21.93
C ARG A 603 2.83 -37.33 21.00
N GLN A 604 3.19 -37.18 19.73
CA GLN A 604 3.16 -38.28 18.76
C GLN A 604 4.27 -39.31 19.04
N ILE A 605 5.48 -38.85 19.34
CA ILE A 605 6.62 -39.69 19.76
C ILE A 605 6.32 -40.34 21.11
N TRP A 606 5.76 -39.62 22.09
CA TRP A 606 5.39 -40.16 23.40
C TRP A 606 4.30 -41.23 23.26
N LYS A 607 3.32 -41.07 22.36
CA LYS A 607 2.36 -42.13 22.02
C LYS A 607 3.03 -43.39 21.45
N GLN A 608 4.08 -43.24 20.63
CA GLN A 608 4.84 -44.37 20.09
C GLN A 608 5.75 -44.99 21.16
N LEU A 609 6.38 -44.18 22.00
CA LEU A 609 7.23 -44.61 23.10
C LEU A 609 6.44 -45.28 24.22
N VAL A 610 5.21 -44.83 24.55
CA VAL A 610 4.35 -45.53 25.52
C VAL A 610 3.91 -46.89 25.01
N LYS A 611 3.59 -47.00 23.72
CA LYS A 611 3.33 -48.30 23.09
C LYS A 611 4.55 -49.22 23.16
N ALA A 612 5.76 -48.67 23.09
CA ALA A 612 7.01 -49.41 23.27
C ALA A 612 7.37 -49.67 24.75
N TYR A 613 7.01 -48.78 25.67
CA TYR A 613 7.35 -48.84 27.09
C TYR A 613 6.38 -49.73 27.89
N GLN A 614 5.13 -49.87 27.43
CA GLN A 614 4.22 -50.92 27.92
C GLN A 614 4.73 -52.34 27.62
N PHE A 615 5.80 -52.48 26.81
CA PHE A 615 6.47 -53.74 26.53
C PHE A 615 7.71 -53.99 27.41
N VAL A 616 8.24 -52.97 28.09
CA VAL A 616 9.47 -53.10 28.92
C VAL A 616 9.33 -52.22 30.16
N SER A 617 8.86 -52.80 31.26
CA SER A 617 9.01 -52.19 32.57
C SER A 617 10.24 -52.77 33.27
N SER A 618 11.21 -51.91 33.61
CA SER A 618 11.58 -51.65 35.01
C SER A 618 12.79 -50.70 35.10
N LYS A 619 12.77 -49.90 36.17
CA LYS A 619 13.83 -49.12 36.81
C LYS A 619 13.91 -47.61 36.56
N GLN A 620 13.87 -46.94 37.70
CA GLN A 620 13.95 -45.51 38.01
C GLN A 620 15.20 -44.84 37.45
N PHE A 621 15.06 -43.58 37.04
CA PHE A 621 16.13 -42.59 37.20
C PHE A 621 15.53 -41.22 37.49
N SER A 622 15.91 -40.66 38.64
CA SER A 622 15.61 -39.30 39.09
C SER A 622 16.96 -38.58 39.16
N GLN A 623 17.12 -37.50 38.39
CA GLN A 623 18.19 -36.55 38.65
C GLN A 623 17.66 -35.12 38.53
N ARG A 624 17.93 -34.37 39.60
CA ARG A 624 17.53 -33.00 39.89
C ARG A 624 18.61 -32.09 39.30
N TYR A 625 18.24 -31.14 38.45
CA TYR A 625 19.15 -30.08 37.97
C TYR A 625 18.94 -28.83 38.84
N GLU A 626 20.01 -28.34 39.46
CA GLU A 626 20.04 -27.05 40.15
C GLU A 626 20.39 -25.95 39.13
N GLU A 627 19.56 -24.91 39.06
CA GLU A 627 19.81 -23.70 38.28
C GLU A 627 20.57 -22.66 39.13
N THR A 628 21.76 -22.27 38.69
CA THR A 628 22.47 -21.11 39.24
C THR A 628 22.02 -19.84 38.51
N PRO A 629 21.60 -18.75 39.20
CA PRO A 629 21.15 -17.55 38.52
C PRO A 629 22.34 -16.71 38.05
N THR A 630 22.55 -16.61 36.74
CA THR A 630 23.45 -15.60 36.14
C THR A 630 22.75 -14.25 36.06
N THR A 631 23.48 -13.21 36.46
CA THR A 631 23.09 -11.79 36.49
C THR A 631 22.57 -11.27 35.15
N MET A 632 21.42 -10.58 35.19
CA MET A 632 20.76 -9.99 34.02
C MET A 632 21.45 -8.68 33.61
N THR A 633 22.22 -8.70 32.52
CA THR A 633 22.51 -7.50 31.72
C THR A 633 21.34 -7.25 30.75
N THR A 634 21.03 -5.98 30.51
CA THR A 634 19.97 -5.58 29.55
C THR A 634 20.27 -6.15 28.17
N PRO A 635 19.33 -6.90 27.55
CA PRO A 635 19.59 -7.61 26.29
C PRO A 635 19.65 -6.66 25.09
N GLU A 636 20.83 -6.55 24.48
CA GLU A 636 21.14 -5.78 23.25
C GLU A 636 20.74 -6.52 21.96
N TRP A 637 20.37 -5.77 20.92
CA TRP A 637 20.19 -6.32 19.57
C TRP A 637 21.53 -6.50 18.88
N ARG A 638 21.72 -7.65 18.22
CA ARG A 638 22.81 -7.84 17.27
C ARG A 638 22.23 -7.95 15.88
N CYS A 639 22.61 -7.03 15.00
CA CYS A 639 22.17 -7.01 13.62
C CYS A 639 23.33 -7.30 12.67
N ARG A 640 23.00 -7.92 11.53
CA ARG A 640 23.80 -7.89 10.30
C ARG A 640 22.93 -7.26 9.23
N GLY A 641 23.52 -6.60 8.25
CA GLY A 641 22.73 -6.04 7.18
C GLY A 641 23.56 -5.58 6.00
N ASN A 642 22.87 -5.28 4.91
CA ASN A 642 23.46 -4.85 3.65
C ASN A 642 22.74 -3.59 3.17
N ASP A 643 23.47 -2.76 2.43
CA ASP A 643 22.86 -1.76 1.57
C ASP A 643 22.27 -2.46 0.33
N VAL A 644 20.98 -2.26 0.08
CA VAL A 644 20.21 -2.93 -0.99
C VAL A 644 20.62 -2.45 -2.38
N TRP A 645 21.07 -1.20 -2.52
CA TRP A 645 21.48 -0.62 -3.80
C TRP A 645 22.96 -0.88 -4.09
N GLU A 646 23.81 -0.81 -3.07
CA GLU A 646 25.25 -1.02 -3.23
C GLU A 646 25.68 -2.50 -3.11
N GLY A 647 24.84 -3.37 -2.55
CA GLY A 647 25.15 -4.78 -2.33
C GLY A 647 26.29 -5.03 -1.32
N LYS A 648 26.68 -4.01 -0.55
CA LYS A 648 27.81 -4.05 0.39
C LYS A 648 27.32 -4.39 1.80
N PRO A 649 27.99 -5.32 2.51
CA PRO A 649 27.69 -5.58 3.91
C PRO A 649 28.08 -4.41 4.80
N LEU A 650 27.24 -4.11 5.78
CA LEU A 650 27.48 -3.07 6.77
C LEU A 650 28.55 -3.53 7.79
N PRO A 651 29.48 -2.64 8.18
CA PRO A 651 30.43 -2.93 9.25
C PRO A 651 29.72 -3.32 10.56
N GLN A 652 30.22 -4.33 11.29
CA GLN A 652 29.61 -4.70 12.59
C GLN A 652 29.62 -3.55 13.61
N SER A 653 30.60 -2.64 13.52
CA SER A 653 30.70 -1.46 14.40
C SER A 653 29.59 -0.42 14.17
N SER A 654 28.95 -0.39 13.01
CA SER A 654 27.83 0.53 12.71
C SER A 654 26.46 -0.03 13.11
N LEU A 655 26.41 -1.24 13.70
CA LEU A 655 25.18 -1.96 14.03
C LEU A 655 25.04 -2.25 15.54
N SER A 656 25.85 -1.60 16.39
CA SER A 656 25.85 -1.87 17.84
C SER A 656 24.67 -1.21 18.57
N SER A 657 24.26 -0.01 18.17
CA SER A 657 23.20 0.76 18.87
C SER A 657 22.54 1.85 18.04
N THR A 658 23.26 2.43 17.06
CA THR A 658 22.82 3.57 16.25
C THR A 658 23.13 3.27 14.79
N LEU A 659 22.14 3.43 13.92
CA LEU A 659 22.32 3.39 12.47
C LEU A 659 22.78 4.77 12.00
N VAL A 660 23.77 4.82 11.10
CA VAL A 660 24.26 6.04 10.49
C VAL A 660 24.37 5.81 8.98
N ALA A 661 23.80 6.72 8.18
CA ALA A 661 23.88 6.72 6.73
C ALA A 661 24.32 8.09 6.24
N SER A 662 25.30 8.12 5.33
CA SER A 662 25.62 9.31 4.54
C SER A 662 24.88 9.18 3.21
N VAL A 663 24.00 10.13 2.92
CA VAL A 663 23.06 10.07 1.80
C VAL A 663 23.31 11.26 0.88
N GLU A 664 23.51 10.99 -0.40
CA GLU A 664 23.72 12.00 -1.44
C GLU A 664 22.49 12.91 -1.64
N PRO A 665 22.62 14.08 -2.28
CA PRO A 665 21.49 14.97 -2.57
C PRO A 665 20.34 14.25 -3.26
N HIS A 666 19.11 14.44 -2.76
CA HIS A 666 17.89 13.77 -3.24
C HIS A 666 17.96 12.23 -3.29
N GLY A 667 18.98 11.63 -2.67
CA GLY A 667 19.26 10.22 -2.71
C GLY A 667 18.62 9.43 -1.57
N THR A 668 18.83 8.12 -1.62
CA THR A 668 18.35 7.19 -0.60
C THR A 668 19.38 6.11 -0.30
N VAL A 669 19.43 5.69 0.96
CA VAL A 669 20.12 4.48 1.42
C VAL A 669 19.08 3.54 1.99
N LEU A 670 18.95 2.35 1.41
CA LEU A 670 18.00 1.32 1.84
C LEU A 670 18.77 0.16 2.46
N LEU A 671 18.53 -0.11 3.75
CA LEU A 671 19.19 -1.18 4.49
C LEU A 671 18.23 -2.35 4.70
N GLU A 672 18.72 -3.57 4.47
CA GLU A 672 18.09 -4.81 4.95
C GLU A 672 18.86 -5.33 6.16
N LEU A 673 18.19 -5.45 7.30
CA LEU A 673 18.79 -5.82 8.59
C LEU A 673 18.19 -7.13 9.13
N ASP A 674 19.05 -8.10 9.40
CA ASP A 674 18.77 -9.32 10.15
C ASP A 674 19.18 -9.14 11.60
N CYS A 675 18.21 -8.94 12.49
CA CYS A 675 18.44 -8.63 13.90
C CYS A 675 17.97 -9.76 14.82
N LEU A 676 18.83 -10.17 15.75
CA LEU A 676 18.50 -11.12 16.81
C LEU A 676 18.69 -10.46 18.18
N ARG A 677 17.69 -10.60 19.05
CA ARG A 677 17.82 -10.18 20.45
C ARG A 677 18.39 -11.33 21.26
N HIS A 678 19.62 -11.19 21.75
CA HIS A 678 20.20 -12.18 22.65
C HIS A 678 19.50 -12.11 24.01
N SER A 679 18.73 -13.14 24.36
CA SER A 679 18.50 -13.50 25.75
C SER A 679 19.35 -14.74 26.05
N ASN A 680 20.12 -14.73 27.14
CA ASN A 680 21.02 -15.83 27.52
C ASN A 680 20.31 -17.17 27.83
N LEU A 681 19.00 -17.29 27.58
CA LEU A 681 18.14 -18.41 28.00
C LEU A 681 17.69 -19.35 26.86
N THR A 682 17.92 -19.04 25.58
CA THR A 682 17.35 -19.85 24.47
C THR A 682 18.34 -20.77 23.76
N LEU A 683 19.63 -20.43 23.66
CA LEU A 683 20.57 -21.25 22.87
C LEU A 683 20.86 -22.62 23.48
N LYS A 684 20.98 -22.73 24.81
CA LYS A 684 21.20 -24.03 25.48
C LYS A 684 20.02 -24.98 25.25
N SER A 685 18.81 -24.46 25.25
CA SER A 685 17.56 -25.22 25.09
C SER A 685 17.41 -25.80 23.69
N THR A 686 17.70 -25.00 22.65
CA THR A 686 17.54 -25.43 21.24
C THR A 686 18.63 -26.38 20.79
N PHE A 687 19.87 -26.23 21.28
CA PHE A 687 20.98 -27.15 20.98
C PHE A 687 20.75 -28.53 21.63
N VAL A 688 20.31 -28.57 22.88
CA VAL A 688 19.94 -29.81 23.58
C VAL A 688 18.75 -30.49 22.89
N LEU A 689 17.81 -29.73 22.33
CA LEU A 689 16.68 -30.27 21.58
C LEU A 689 17.07 -30.80 20.19
N CYS A 690 17.94 -30.12 19.44
CA CYS A 690 18.44 -30.63 18.15
C CYS A 690 19.23 -31.92 18.35
N ALA A 691 20.09 -31.97 19.37
CA ALA A 691 20.81 -33.17 19.75
C ALA A 691 19.85 -34.31 20.16
N ALA A 692 18.78 -34.00 20.91
CA ALA A 692 17.77 -34.98 21.28
C ALA A 692 16.96 -35.50 20.07
N VAL A 693 16.59 -34.64 19.12
CA VAL A 693 15.88 -35.04 17.88
C VAL A 693 16.78 -35.91 17.00
N LEU A 694 18.04 -35.52 16.80
CA LEU A 694 19.04 -36.32 16.09
C LEU A 694 19.24 -37.68 16.76
N ALA A 695 19.41 -37.73 18.08
CA ALA A 695 19.52 -38.98 18.82
C ALA A 695 18.28 -39.87 18.67
N THR A 696 17.08 -39.27 18.62
CA THR A 696 15.82 -40.02 18.44
C THR A 696 15.68 -40.56 17.01
N ILE A 697 16.10 -39.81 15.99
CA ILE A 697 16.13 -40.26 14.59
C ILE A 697 17.12 -41.42 14.43
N VAL A 698 18.32 -41.30 15.01
CA VAL A 698 19.33 -42.37 15.01
C VAL A 698 18.81 -43.63 15.69
N VAL A 699 18.16 -43.51 16.85
CA VAL A 699 17.55 -44.66 17.56
C VAL A 699 16.41 -45.28 16.73
N ALA A 700 15.58 -44.48 16.06
CA ALA A 700 14.50 -44.98 15.21
C ALA A 700 15.02 -45.71 13.96
N ILE A 701 16.08 -45.20 13.33
CA ILE A 701 16.77 -45.86 12.21
C ILE A 701 17.39 -47.17 12.69
N ALA A 702 18.08 -47.18 13.83
CA ALA A 702 18.66 -48.38 14.41
C ALA A 702 17.59 -49.45 14.75
N PHE A 703 16.43 -49.04 15.27
CA PHE A 703 15.31 -49.95 15.54
C PHE A 703 14.69 -50.52 14.26
N ARG A 704 14.59 -49.71 13.19
CA ARG A 704 14.11 -50.15 11.89
C ARG A 704 15.07 -51.15 11.27
N PHE A 705 16.38 -50.86 11.30
CA PHE A 705 17.43 -51.77 10.87
C PHE A 705 17.40 -53.09 11.65
N ARG A 706 17.28 -53.05 12.98
CA ARG A 706 17.18 -54.25 13.82
C ARG A 706 15.93 -55.07 13.50
N ARG A 707 14.79 -54.42 13.22
CA ARG A 707 13.53 -55.09 12.84
C ARG A 707 13.62 -55.69 11.43
N GLU A 708 14.27 -55.02 10.49
CA GLU A 708 14.57 -55.55 9.16
C GLU A 708 15.52 -56.77 9.25
N LEU A 709 16.54 -56.70 10.11
CA LEU A 709 17.49 -57.79 10.37
C LEU A 709 16.80 -58.98 11.05
N LEU A 710 15.96 -58.74 12.06
CA LEU A 710 15.16 -59.76 12.72
C LEU A 710 14.12 -60.38 11.77
N ASN A 711 13.48 -59.60 10.90
CA ASN A 711 12.56 -60.13 9.89
C ASN A 711 13.29 -60.92 8.79
N ARG A 712 14.56 -60.60 8.52
CA ARG A 712 15.42 -61.40 7.62
C ARG A 712 15.90 -62.67 8.32
N LEU A 713 16.21 -62.65 9.61
CA LEU A 713 16.63 -63.81 10.40
C LEU A 713 15.45 -64.77 10.68
N VAL A 714 14.25 -64.27 10.95
CA VAL A 714 13.03 -65.08 11.14
C VAL A 714 12.54 -65.72 9.82
N ARG A 715 12.99 -65.24 8.66
CA ARG A 715 12.79 -65.93 7.37
C ARG A 715 13.93 -66.89 6.99
N LYS A 716 15.01 -66.96 7.80
CA LYS A 716 16.24 -67.71 7.49
C LYS A 716 16.52 -68.86 8.48
N GLU A 717 15.52 -69.27 9.26
CA GLU A 717 15.48 -70.54 9.99
C GLU A 717 14.30 -71.39 9.50
N GLU A 718 14.43 -71.88 8.26
CA GLU A 718 14.12 -73.24 7.85
C GLU A 718 14.51 -73.34 6.38
N ILE A 719 15.77 -73.69 6.13
CA ILE A 719 16.32 -74.48 5.02
C ILE A 719 17.84 -74.22 5.03
N ASP A 720 18.56 -75.19 5.58
CA ASP A 720 20.02 -75.25 5.54
C ASP A 720 20.51 -75.58 4.12
N ASN A 721 21.60 -74.89 3.75
CA ASN A 721 22.68 -75.27 2.83
C ASN A 721 22.39 -75.46 1.34
N VAL A 722 22.60 -74.37 0.57
CA VAL A 722 23.47 -74.37 -0.64
C VAL A 722 24.11 -72.97 -0.76
N GLU A 723 25.40 -72.85 -0.43
CA GLU A 723 26.24 -71.69 -0.70
C GLU A 723 26.90 -71.87 -2.07
N ASP A 724 26.53 -71.03 -3.04
CA ASP A 724 27.36 -70.55 -4.16
C ASP A 724 26.44 -69.81 -5.15
N GLU A 725 26.54 -68.48 -5.23
CA GLU A 725 26.52 -67.71 -6.49
C GLU A 725 26.71 -66.21 -6.23
N LEU A 726 27.91 -65.74 -6.61
CA LEU A 726 28.22 -64.53 -7.37
C LEU A 726 28.02 -63.16 -6.68
N LEU A 727 29.11 -62.47 -6.28
CA LEU A 727 29.98 -61.63 -7.13
C LEU A 727 29.21 -60.51 -7.85
N GLU A 728 29.21 -59.30 -7.27
CA GLU A 728 29.72 -58.06 -7.91
C GLU A 728 29.40 -56.80 -7.07
N HIS A 729 30.46 -56.00 -6.87
CA HIS A 729 30.52 -54.58 -6.52
C HIS A 729 30.36 -54.07 -5.07
N ASP A 730 31.54 -53.82 -4.48
CA ASP A 730 31.96 -52.62 -3.74
C ASP A 730 30.97 -51.45 -3.72
N ILE A 731 30.50 -51.07 -2.52
CA ILE A 731 30.40 -49.66 -2.12
C ILE A 731 30.70 -49.54 -0.61
N ASP A 732 31.76 -48.78 -0.32
CA ASP A 732 32.25 -48.30 0.97
C ASP A 732 31.23 -47.35 1.65
N VAL A 733 30.95 -47.55 2.95
CA VAL A 733 30.05 -46.70 3.74
C VAL A 733 30.74 -46.29 5.05
N HIS A 734 31.63 -45.31 4.95
CA HIS A 734 32.00 -44.42 6.05
C HIS A 734 31.41 -43.02 5.79
N ASN A 735 30.22 -42.77 6.36
CA ASN A 735 29.77 -41.51 6.99
C ASN A 735 28.24 -41.38 6.96
N THR A 736 27.59 -41.47 8.12
CA THR A 736 26.55 -40.50 8.55
C THR A 736 26.29 -40.61 10.05
#